data_AF-A0A2N9GA15-F1
#
_entry.id   AF-A0A2N9GA15-F1
#
_cell.length_a   1.000
_cell.length_b   1.000
_cell.length_c   1.000
_cell.angle_alpha   90.00
_cell.angle_beta   90.00
_cell.angle_gamma   90.00
#
_symmetry.space_group_name_H-M   'P 1'
#
loop_
_entity.id
_entity.type
_entity.pdbx_description
1 polymer ?
#
loop_
_entity_poly.entity_id
_entity_poly.type
_entity_poly.pdbx_seq_one_letter_code
_entity_poly.pdbx_strand_id
1 'polypeptide(L)'
;MVLEIFGEAFLSAVVGPLFERLSSPLIEKFFGGGDRQKLFEKLRRDLLTVNAVLSDAEEKQIMNLNVKEWINQLKDAAYQADDLLDEIDTIGLRRKLEDEAKVKGKAKDKGKGKVMGVMAKQVRGLFGIHSPCNEDNESSLKLDEKIESRLEKILDRLGCLAEERDVLNLKESVRVKQPSMLPTTSLVDEFEVFGRCKDKVELKKILLAGNAQENGIPVIAIVGIGGVGKTTLAQLVYNDSDVENRFDVRGWAYVSEEFDIFKVTRTIYNSVTSEDCNVRDLNVLQVKLKATLNGKKYMLVLDNIWNENFIDWDLLSSPLKVGASGSRIIVTTRNHSVATTMGASVTYNLPHLSDKDCWSLFAKHAFRTSKLEEHPTFKEIGEDIVKKCQGLPIAAKTLGALLHSKVEVEEWRRILNSKIWDLPNDKSSILPALRVSYYHLPPHLKQCFAYCSIFPKGHEIEKEKVVLLWMAEGFLPKPNGKDTKEEVGYEYLRELLSRSLFQSSQNELCVVMHDLVNDLAQYASGDFCYKFEDAKLSGIWENARHFACLLDRFDGPDKFLALDEVKSLRTFLPLTCSNPSQCFALSDIVISEWLQKMKYLRVLSVSWYAINKLPDSLHELTHLRYLDLSHTLISELPSSLCSLYNLQTLFLSNCGDLTALPPKIVDLINLRHLDVSGTNLKEMPCEFGRLKSLRVLTDFVVGRDSGSKISELGKLSQLRTLCIIRLQNVVSATEASEANLKSKEYLSELIFKWTTGTNDVNNGIEVLDNLQPHKNLKKLIIENYSGTRFSDWLGNPIFCNMVSLSLRSCKNCMSLPALGHLSSLQELYIEKMEGLERVDQGFYWNGQFGVKSFRSLKTLSFKELSHWTHWIPSANEHEEFPTLQVLHIQGCPELIGRLPKHLFSLKTLVVSGCWKLQALSLGLFTKLQKLELSNCADLSQFSECSLPLNLQSLIITNCNNLTPQKDWGLHEMKYLTHFEITGGCSMVVLFPEEELLPNTLTSLRISRLQNLTFLGKGLQHLTSLEKLEISCCEKLKAMPAYGLPTSLSSLRIQNCSWLADRCQKVRGVDWPKISHIANVYINNIMELER
;
A
#
# COMPACT_ATOMS: atom_id res chain seq x y z
N MET A 1 -3.09 -12.41 41.15
CA MET A 1 -3.17 -11.31 40.16
C MET A 1 -1.89 -10.46 40.19
N VAL A 2 -0.71 -11.12 40.08
CA VAL A 2 0.63 -10.51 40.05
C VAL A 2 1.56 -11.49 39.30
N LEU A 3 1.25 -11.78 38.03
CA LEU A 3 1.83 -12.96 37.33
C LEU A 3 2.11 -12.74 35.82
N GLU A 4 2.03 -11.51 35.33
CA GLU A 4 1.92 -11.20 33.88
C GLU A 4 3.15 -10.50 33.26
N ILE A 5 4.25 -10.31 34.00
CA ILE A 5 5.41 -9.50 33.55
C ILE A 5 6.72 -10.28 33.63
N PHE A 6 6.78 -11.43 32.94
CA PHE A 6 8.04 -12.07 32.56
C PHE A 6 8.06 -12.28 31.05
N GLY A 7 9.15 -11.84 30.40
CA GLY A 7 9.31 -11.99 28.95
C GLY A 7 9.63 -13.43 28.61
N GLU A 8 8.61 -14.21 28.26
CA GLU A 8 8.76 -15.64 27.96
C GLU A 8 9.56 -15.91 26.67
N ALA A 9 9.89 -17.19 26.47
CA ALA A 9 10.60 -17.73 25.31
C ALA A 9 9.91 -17.42 23.97
N PHE A 10 10.66 -17.40 22.85
CA PHE A 10 10.03 -17.54 21.53
C PHE A 10 9.24 -18.85 21.45
N LEU A 11 9.78 -19.91 22.06
CA LEU A 11 9.14 -21.23 22.07
C LEU A 11 7.85 -21.30 22.89
N SER A 12 7.63 -20.42 23.89
CA SER A 12 6.31 -20.36 24.55
C SER A 12 5.26 -19.72 23.64
N ALA A 13 5.66 -18.92 22.65
CA ALA A 13 4.74 -18.47 21.60
C ALA A 13 4.36 -19.60 20.61
N VAL A 14 5.06 -20.74 20.63
CA VAL A 14 4.72 -21.94 19.84
C VAL A 14 3.99 -22.98 20.70
N VAL A 15 4.45 -23.19 21.94
CA VAL A 15 3.90 -24.21 22.87
C VAL A 15 2.73 -23.67 23.72
N GLY A 16 2.72 -22.38 24.07
CA GLY A 16 1.64 -21.71 24.80
C GLY A 16 0.27 -21.81 24.11
N PRO A 17 0.17 -21.49 22.80
CA PRO A 17 -1.07 -21.68 22.05
C PRO A 17 -1.57 -23.12 22.03
N LEU A 18 -0.69 -24.14 22.11
CA LEU A 18 -1.14 -25.54 22.24
C LEU A 18 -1.98 -25.74 23.51
N PHE A 19 -1.62 -25.11 24.64
CA PHE A 19 -2.42 -25.20 25.86
C PHE A 19 -3.80 -24.53 25.72
N GLU A 20 -3.90 -23.37 25.06
CA GLU A 20 -5.21 -22.77 24.73
C GLU A 20 -6.05 -23.67 23.81
N ARG A 21 -5.40 -24.33 22.83
CA ARG A 21 -6.07 -25.27 21.93
C ARG A 21 -6.52 -26.54 22.64
N LEU A 22 -5.73 -27.09 23.55
CA LEU A 22 -6.11 -28.28 24.34
C LEU A 22 -7.34 -28.01 25.23
N SER A 23 -7.61 -26.75 25.57
CA SER A 23 -8.87 -26.29 26.22
C SER A 23 -10.00 -25.96 25.22
N SER A 24 -9.93 -26.40 23.95
CA SER A 24 -11.03 -26.30 22.98
C SER A 24 -12.12 -27.33 23.31
N PRO A 25 -13.40 -26.95 23.46
CA PRO A 25 -14.48 -27.90 23.75
C PRO A 25 -14.72 -28.97 22.66
N LEU A 26 -14.21 -28.77 21.43
CA LEU A 26 -14.19 -29.80 20.39
C LEU A 26 -13.12 -30.86 20.64
N ILE A 27 -11.97 -30.44 21.17
CA ILE A 27 -10.80 -31.27 21.46
C ILE A 27 -11.03 -32.04 22.77
N GLU A 28 -11.53 -31.40 23.83
CA GLU A 28 -11.98 -32.08 25.06
C GLU A 28 -13.03 -33.17 24.75
N LYS A 29 -13.99 -32.87 23.86
CA LYS A 29 -15.00 -33.84 23.42
C LYS A 29 -14.43 -35.00 22.60
N PHE A 30 -13.33 -34.80 21.86
CA PHE A 30 -12.64 -35.87 21.14
C PHE A 30 -11.89 -36.81 22.10
N PHE A 31 -11.20 -36.25 23.10
CA PHE A 31 -10.36 -37.03 24.02
C PHE A 31 -11.09 -37.66 25.21
N GLY A 32 -12.28 -37.18 25.57
CA GLY A 32 -13.05 -37.56 26.79
C GLY A 32 -13.60 -38.99 26.89
N GLY A 33 -12.87 -40.01 26.46
CA GLY A 33 -13.27 -41.41 26.63
C GLY A 33 -12.15 -42.43 26.43
N GLY A 34 -12.04 -43.40 27.34
CA GLY A 34 -11.11 -44.52 27.23
C GLY A 34 -9.63 -44.12 27.23
N ASP A 35 -8.83 -44.81 26.42
CA ASP A 35 -7.39 -44.59 26.32
C ASP A 35 -6.99 -43.24 25.71
N ARG A 36 -7.88 -42.61 24.92
CA ARG A 36 -7.67 -41.26 24.40
C ARG A 36 -7.40 -40.22 25.49
N GLN A 37 -8.08 -40.30 26.64
CA GLN A 37 -7.81 -39.40 27.77
C GLN A 37 -6.38 -39.59 28.31
N LYS A 38 -5.84 -40.82 28.27
CA LYS A 38 -4.45 -41.09 28.69
C LYS A 38 -3.44 -40.44 27.75
N LEU A 39 -3.69 -40.49 26.44
CA LEU A 39 -2.87 -39.82 25.42
C LEU A 39 -2.90 -38.29 25.59
N PHE A 40 -4.08 -37.71 25.87
CA PHE A 40 -4.26 -36.29 26.15
C PHE A 40 -3.50 -35.82 27.41
N GLU A 41 -3.61 -36.55 28.52
CA GLU A 41 -2.86 -36.23 29.76
C GLU A 41 -1.36 -36.55 29.66
N LYS A 42 -0.92 -37.42 28.72
CA LYS A 42 0.50 -37.55 28.36
C LYS A 42 0.94 -36.30 27.60
N LEU A 43 0.22 -35.88 26.55
CA LEU A 43 0.56 -34.70 25.73
C LEU A 43 0.70 -33.44 26.58
N ARG A 44 -0.28 -33.19 27.45
CA ARG A 44 -0.28 -32.05 28.36
C ARG A 44 0.92 -32.06 29.30
N ARG A 45 1.30 -33.23 29.80
CA ARG A 45 2.44 -33.40 30.72
C ARG A 45 3.77 -33.21 30.01
N ASP A 46 3.95 -33.81 28.84
CA ASP A 46 5.22 -33.75 28.10
C ASP A 46 5.46 -32.31 27.61
N LEU A 47 4.42 -31.63 27.11
CA LEU A 47 4.47 -30.20 26.80
C LEU A 47 4.82 -29.34 28.03
N LEU A 48 4.28 -29.63 29.22
CA LEU A 48 4.64 -28.91 30.47
C LEU A 48 6.11 -29.15 30.88
N THR A 49 6.56 -30.39 30.84
CA THR A 49 7.93 -30.84 31.18
C THR A 49 8.97 -30.15 30.30
N VAL A 50 8.65 -29.94 29.02
CA VAL A 50 9.48 -29.21 28.07
C VAL A 50 9.32 -27.69 28.23
N ASN A 51 8.10 -27.17 28.45
CA ASN A 51 7.82 -25.75 28.64
C ASN A 51 8.65 -25.14 29.80
N ALA A 52 8.84 -25.89 30.89
CA ALA A 52 9.64 -25.49 32.04
C ALA A 52 11.12 -25.16 31.70
N VAL A 53 11.66 -25.71 30.61
CA VAL A 53 13.05 -25.50 30.16
C VAL A 53 13.14 -24.72 28.84
N LEU A 54 12.06 -24.14 28.32
CA LEU A 54 12.09 -23.42 27.03
C LEU A 54 12.92 -22.14 27.06
N SER A 55 12.65 -21.26 28.02
CA SER A 55 13.47 -20.07 28.26
C SER A 55 14.93 -20.46 28.50
N ASP A 56 15.17 -21.66 29.04
CA ASP A 56 16.50 -22.17 29.31
C ASP A 56 17.22 -22.67 28.05
N ALA A 57 16.55 -23.38 27.14
CA ALA A 57 17.14 -23.74 25.86
C ALA A 57 17.62 -22.50 25.06
N GLU A 58 16.90 -21.37 25.16
CA GLU A 58 17.15 -20.17 24.37
C GLU A 58 18.45 -19.39 24.66
N GLU A 59 19.19 -19.58 25.78
CA GLU A 59 20.60 -19.08 25.89
C GLU A 59 21.63 -20.06 25.34
N LYS A 60 21.36 -21.37 25.39
CA LYS A 60 22.39 -22.32 24.98
C LYS A 60 22.54 -22.35 23.46
N GLN A 61 21.51 -21.99 22.68
CA GLN A 61 21.49 -22.13 21.22
C GLN A 61 22.47 -21.29 20.36
N ILE A 62 23.21 -20.28 20.85
CA ILE A 62 24.46 -19.88 20.15
C ILE A 62 25.56 -20.88 20.50
N MET A 63 25.94 -20.94 21.78
CA MET A 63 27.22 -21.56 22.17
C MET A 63 27.20 -23.08 22.01
N ASN A 64 26.02 -23.68 21.92
CA ASN A 64 25.80 -25.11 21.87
C ASN A 64 24.82 -25.44 20.75
N LEU A 65 25.39 -25.87 19.62
CA LEU A 65 24.66 -26.31 18.43
C LEU A 65 23.68 -27.46 18.73
N ASN A 66 24.01 -28.35 19.68
CA ASN A 66 23.12 -29.45 20.06
C ASN A 66 21.83 -28.93 20.72
N VAL A 67 21.87 -27.78 21.40
CA VAL A 67 20.67 -27.14 21.95
C VAL A 67 19.93 -26.33 20.89
N LYS A 68 20.61 -25.76 19.88
CA LYS A 68 19.94 -25.21 18.69
C LYS A 68 19.14 -26.30 17.95
N GLU A 69 19.75 -27.48 17.81
CA GLU A 69 19.15 -28.63 17.13
C GLU A 69 17.96 -29.21 17.92
N TRP A 70 18.11 -29.42 19.23
CA TRP A 70 17.00 -29.79 20.12
C TRP A 70 15.83 -28.78 20.05
N ILE A 71 16.13 -27.47 19.97
CA ILE A 71 15.12 -26.43 19.74
C ILE A 71 14.41 -26.60 18.39
N ASN A 72 15.15 -26.86 17.31
CA ASN A 72 14.57 -27.05 15.98
C ASN A 72 13.65 -28.29 15.95
N GLN A 73 14.08 -29.41 16.52
CA GLN A 73 13.28 -30.63 16.60
C GLN A 73 12.02 -30.44 17.46
N LEU A 74 12.12 -29.65 18.54
CA LEU A 74 10.97 -29.28 19.35
C LEU A 74 9.99 -28.35 18.62
N LYS A 75 10.47 -27.36 17.86
CA LYS A 75 9.61 -26.52 17.00
C LYS A 75 8.84 -27.39 16.01
N ASP A 76 9.52 -28.31 15.32
CA ASP A 76 8.91 -29.26 14.39
C ASP A 76 7.86 -30.16 15.08
N ALA A 77 8.17 -30.74 16.25
CA ALA A 77 7.21 -31.53 17.03
C ALA A 77 5.99 -30.70 17.50
N ALA A 78 6.19 -29.47 17.94
CA ALA A 78 5.11 -28.56 18.34
C ALA A 78 4.25 -28.12 17.15
N TYR A 79 4.83 -27.90 15.97
CA TYR A 79 4.08 -27.68 14.74
C TYR A 79 3.25 -28.91 14.35
N GLN A 80 3.82 -30.12 14.42
CA GLN A 80 3.10 -31.37 14.15
C GLN A 80 1.92 -31.60 15.13
N ALA A 81 2.09 -31.21 16.40
CA ALA A 81 1.00 -31.19 17.38
C ALA A 81 -0.09 -30.17 17.02
N ASP A 82 0.28 -28.93 16.70
CA ASP A 82 -0.66 -27.87 16.32
C ASP A 82 -1.48 -28.22 15.07
N ASP A 83 -0.87 -28.83 14.06
CA ASP A 83 -1.58 -29.30 12.86
C ASP A 83 -2.52 -30.49 13.19
N LEU A 84 -2.14 -31.42 14.07
CA LEU A 84 -3.02 -32.53 14.46
C LEU A 84 -4.23 -32.04 15.29
N LEU A 85 -4.03 -31.07 16.20
CA LEU A 85 -5.13 -30.43 16.93
C LEU A 85 -6.06 -29.65 15.99
N ASP A 86 -5.52 -29.05 14.93
CA ASP A 86 -6.32 -28.37 13.89
C ASP A 86 -7.16 -29.33 13.06
N GLU A 87 -6.64 -30.52 12.74
CA GLU A 87 -7.39 -31.59 12.07
C GLU A 87 -8.58 -32.06 12.94
N ILE A 88 -8.38 -32.19 14.26
CA ILE A 88 -9.43 -32.54 15.23
C ILE A 88 -10.50 -31.43 15.34
N ASP A 89 -10.11 -30.15 15.51
CA ASP A 89 -11.04 -29.02 15.50
C ASP A 89 -11.86 -28.99 14.18
N THR A 90 -11.22 -29.24 13.04
CA THR A 90 -11.85 -29.27 11.70
C THR A 90 -12.90 -30.39 11.59
N ILE A 91 -12.56 -31.60 12.04
CA ILE A 91 -13.49 -32.74 12.07
C ILE A 91 -14.66 -32.44 13.01
N GLY A 92 -14.42 -31.78 14.15
CA GLY A 92 -15.45 -31.31 15.07
C GLY A 92 -16.42 -30.30 14.44
N LEU A 93 -15.90 -29.31 13.72
CA LEU A 93 -16.69 -28.33 12.95
C LEU A 93 -17.52 -29.00 11.85
N ARG A 94 -16.90 -29.90 11.07
CA ARG A 94 -17.57 -30.65 10.00
C ARG A 94 -18.73 -31.51 10.54
N ARG A 95 -18.47 -32.35 11.56
CA ARG A 95 -19.48 -33.21 12.20
C ARG A 95 -20.68 -32.37 12.66
N LYS A 96 -20.44 -31.19 13.27
CA LYS A 96 -21.49 -30.25 13.70
C LYS A 96 -22.34 -29.71 12.54
N LEU A 97 -21.71 -29.24 11.46
CA LEU A 97 -22.42 -28.67 10.30
C LEU A 97 -23.26 -29.72 9.56
N GLU A 98 -22.75 -30.95 9.44
CA GLU A 98 -23.51 -32.07 8.87
C GLU A 98 -24.74 -32.42 9.72
N ASP A 99 -24.65 -32.37 11.05
CA ASP A 99 -25.79 -32.62 11.94
C ASP A 99 -26.84 -31.49 11.90
N GLU A 100 -26.42 -30.23 11.84
CA GLU A 100 -27.32 -29.09 11.60
C GLU A 100 -28.08 -29.23 10.26
N ALA A 101 -27.43 -29.74 9.22
CA ALA A 101 -28.06 -30.03 7.93
C ALA A 101 -29.07 -31.20 8.02
N LYS A 102 -28.72 -32.30 8.71
CA LYS A 102 -29.62 -33.45 8.95
C LYS A 102 -30.90 -33.03 9.68
N VAL A 103 -30.80 -32.11 10.67
CA VAL A 103 -31.95 -31.57 11.41
C VAL A 103 -32.83 -30.70 10.50
N LYS A 104 -32.25 -29.78 9.72
CA LYS A 104 -33.00 -28.93 8.77
C LYS A 104 -33.72 -29.74 7.69
N GLY A 105 -33.11 -30.82 7.20
CA GLY A 105 -33.72 -31.72 6.21
C GLY A 105 -35.03 -32.33 6.71
N LYS A 106 -35.04 -32.87 7.94
CA LYS A 106 -36.24 -33.46 8.56
C LYS A 106 -37.36 -32.45 8.82
N ALA A 107 -37.07 -31.15 8.89
CA ALA A 107 -38.06 -30.11 9.11
C ALA A 107 -38.84 -29.70 7.84
N LYS A 108 -38.26 -29.88 6.64
CA LYS A 108 -38.92 -29.50 5.36
C LYS A 108 -39.79 -30.61 4.76
N ASP A 109 -39.63 -31.88 5.15
CA ASP A 109 -40.34 -33.02 4.53
C ASP A 109 -41.74 -33.30 5.14
N LYS A 110 -42.54 -32.25 5.32
CA LYS A 110 -43.98 -32.33 5.65
C LYS A 110 -44.83 -31.65 4.58
N GLY A 111 -44.71 -32.15 3.34
CA GLY A 111 -45.74 -31.96 2.30
C GLY A 111 -45.27 -31.39 0.96
N LYS A 112 -44.68 -32.25 0.11
CA LYS A 112 -44.90 -32.28 -1.36
C LYS A 112 -44.22 -33.51 -1.98
N GLY A 113 -44.98 -34.59 -2.16
CA GLY A 113 -44.44 -35.86 -2.65
C GLY A 113 -44.23 -35.93 -4.16
N LYS A 114 -43.43 -36.93 -4.59
CA LYS A 114 -43.37 -37.49 -5.96
C LYS A 114 -43.01 -36.55 -7.13
N VAL A 115 -41.94 -35.76 -6.99
CA VAL A 115 -41.13 -35.31 -8.17
C VAL A 115 -39.62 -35.42 -7.90
N MET A 116 -39.15 -35.01 -6.72
CA MET A 116 -37.72 -34.80 -6.43
C MET A 116 -36.83 -36.08 -6.39
N GLY A 117 -37.44 -37.27 -6.46
CA GLY A 117 -36.73 -38.56 -6.36
C GLY A 117 -35.79 -38.91 -7.51
N VAL A 118 -35.87 -38.21 -8.65
CA VAL A 118 -35.00 -38.44 -9.82
C VAL A 118 -33.68 -37.67 -9.72
N MET A 119 -33.73 -36.36 -9.45
CA MET A 119 -32.53 -35.54 -9.26
C MET A 119 -31.67 -36.01 -8.07
N ALA A 120 -32.32 -36.50 -6.99
CA ALA A 120 -31.66 -37.10 -5.84
C ALA A 120 -30.98 -38.48 -6.11
N LYS A 121 -31.06 -39.00 -7.35
CA LYS A 121 -30.19 -40.09 -7.84
C LYS A 121 -29.00 -39.57 -8.64
N GLN A 122 -29.17 -38.53 -9.46
CA GLN A 122 -28.08 -37.97 -10.28
C GLN A 122 -26.98 -37.32 -9.44
N VAL A 123 -27.34 -36.60 -8.35
CA VAL A 123 -26.35 -36.08 -7.38
C VAL A 123 -25.57 -37.21 -6.69
N ARG A 124 -26.14 -38.42 -6.60
CA ARG A 124 -25.47 -39.61 -6.05
C ARG A 124 -24.49 -40.27 -7.02
N GLY A 125 -24.52 -39.92 -8.30
CA GLY A 125 -23.55 -40.39 -9.30
C GLY A 125 -22.27 -39.57 -9.38
N LEU A 126 -22.22 -38.39 -8.72
CA LEU A 126 -21.06 -37.50 -8.70
C LEU A 126 -20.09 -37.77 -7.53
N PHE A 127 -20.50 -38.56 -6.54
CA PHE A 127 -19.63 -39.07 -5.49
C PHE A 127 -19.33 -40.53 -5.79
N GLY A 128 -18.08 -40.87 -6.11
CA GLY A 128 -17.63 -42.20 -6.54
C GLY A 128 -17.59 -43.26 -5.42
N ILE A 129 -18.60 -43.32 -4.56
CA ILE A 129 -18.69 -44.24 -3.42
C ILE A 129 -19.64 -45.38 -3.76
N HIS A 130 -19.07 -46.57 -4.02
CA HIS A 130 -19.82 -47.83 -4.00
C HIS A 130 -19.96 -48.32 -2.55
N SER A 131 -21.14 -48.20 -1.94
CA SER A 131 -21.73 -49.16 -0.98
C SER A 131 -23.06 -48.62 -0.40
N PRO A 132 -24.08 -49.46 -0.10
CA PRO A 132 -25.31 -49.02 0.54
C PRO A 132 -25.29 -49.12 2.08
N CYS A 133 -25.32 -47.96 2.75
CA CYS A 133 -25.88 -47.76 4.09
C CYS A 133 -25.50 -48.79 5.19
N ASN A 134 -24.26 -48.73 5.70
CA ASN A 134 -23.90 -49.11 7.09
C ASN A 134 -22.49 -48.65 7.52
N GLU A 135 -21.64 -48.17 6.60
CA GLU A 135 -20.19 -47.96 6.78
C GLU A 135 -19.78 -46.61 7.43
N ASP A 136 -20.72 -45.71 7.71
CA ASP A 136 -20.43 -44.35 8.25
C ASP A 136 -19.66 -44.39 9.58
N ASN A 137 -19.92 -45.38 10.44
CA ASN A 137 -19.17 -45.58 11.69
C ASN A 137 -17.76 -46.13 11.43
N GLU A 138 -17.59 -47.05 10.48
CA GLU A 138 -16.33 -47.74 10.23
C GLU A 138 -15.29 -46.81 9.57
N SER A 139 -15.74 -45.92 8.69
CA SER A 139 -14.89 -44.87 8.11
C SER A 139 -14.49 -43.81 9.15
N SER A 140 -15.38 -43.47 10.09
CA SER A 140 -15.06 -42.54 11.19
C SER A 140 -14.09 -43.15 12.20
N LEU A 141 -14.21 -44.45 12.53
CA LEU A 141 -13.30 -45.12 13.46
C LEU A 141 -11.88 -45.20 12.89
N LYS A 142 -11.72 -45.58 11.62
CA LYS A 142 -10.42 -45.61 10.92
C LYS A 142 -9.75 -44.23 10.81
N LEU A 143 -10.51 -43.14 10.85
CA LEU A 143 -9.97 -41.78 10.89
C LEU A 143 -9.50 -41.40 12.30
N ASP A 144 -10.30 -41.69 13.32
CA ASP A 144 -9.93 -41.51 14.72
C ASP A 144 -8.65 -42.33 15.06
N GLU A 145 -8.56 -43.61 14.67
CA GLU A 145 -7.36 -44.48 14.81
C GLU A 145 -6.10 -43.89 14.15
N LYS A 146 -6.25 -43.30 12.95
CA LYS A 146 -5.15 -42.66 12.22
C LYS A 146 -4.65 -41.39 12.93
N ILE A 147 -5.53 -40.67 13.62
CA ILE A 147 -5.19 -39.51 14.46
C ILE A 147 -4.46 -39.99 15.72
N GLU A 148 -4.95 -41.05 16.36
CA GLU A 148 -4.32 -41.65 17.55
C GLU A 148 -2.89 -42.12 17.26
N SER A 149 -2.65 -42.87 16.16
CA SER A 149 -1.30 -43.32 15.77
C SER A 149 -0.34 -42.18 15.35
N ARG A 150 -0.87 -41.00 14.98
CA ARG A 150 -0.05 -39.79 14.77
C ARG A 150 0.24 -39.08 16.09
N LEU A 151 -0.72 -39.04 17.00
CA LEU A 151 -0.53 -38.49 18.34
C LEU A 151 0.53 -39.29 19.12
N GLU A 152 0.52 -40.61 19.07
CA GLU A 152 1.55 -41.47 19.68
C GLU A 152 2.96 -41.11 19.20
N LYS A 153 3.16 -40.93 17.88
CA LYS A 153 4.47 -40.54 17.32
C LYS A 153 4.93 -39.15 17.77
N ILE A 154 4.00 -38.21 17.96
CA ILE A 154 4.29 -36.88 18.50
C ILE A 154 4.64 -36.96 19.99
N LEU A 155 3.89 -37.76 20.75
CA LEU A 155 4.11 -38.04 22.17
C LEU A 155 5.46 -38.70 22.43
N ASP A 156 5.90 -39.61 21.57
CA ASP A 156 7.18 -40.31 21.75
C ASP A 156 8.36 -39.39 21.39
N ARG A 157 8.23 -38.53 20.37
CA ARG A 157 9.22 -37.48 20.10
C ARG A 157 9.30 -36.45 21.23
N LEU A 158 8.17 -36.00 21.77
CA LEU A 158 8.14 -35.08 22.91
C LEU A 158 8.71 -35.74 24.17
N GLY A 159 8.48 -37.04 24.38
CA GLY A 159 9.09 -37.83 25.44
C GLY A 159 10.61 -37.88 25.32
N CYS A 160 11.16 -38.24 24.16
CA CYS A 160 12.61 -38.23 23.94
C CYS A 160 13.23 -36.85 24.17
N LEU A 161 12.62 -35.77 23.65
CA LEU A 161 13.09 -34.40 23.87
C LEU A 161 13.03 -34.00 25.37
N ALA A 162 12.05 -34.50 26.11
CA ALA A 162 11.92 -34.28 27.55
C ALA A 162 12.99 -35.05 28.37
N GLU A 163 13.45 -36.21 27.91
CA GLU A 163 14.57 -36.94 28.52
C GLU A 163 15.93 -36.31 28.16
N GLU A 164 16.13 -35.91 26.90
CA GLU A 164 17.35 -35.27 26.42
C GLU A 164 17.68 -33.95 27.13
N ARG A 165 16.68 -33.25 27.68
CA ARG A 165 16.87 -31.97 28.40
C ARG A 165 17.89 -32.13 29.55
N ASP A 166 17.87 -33.27 30.24
CA ASP A 166 18.72 -33.53 31.40
C ASP A 166 20.17 -33.81 30.94
N VAL A 167 20.34 -34.53 29.82
CA VAL A 167 21.64 -34.75 29.14
C VAL A 167 22.24 -33.42 28.68
N LEU A 168 21.43 -32.55 28.06
CA LEU A 168 21.80 -31.20 27.66
C LEU A 168 22.03 -30.24 28.85
N ASN A 169 21.83 -30.71 30.08
CA ASN A 169 21.94 -29.96 31.33
C ASN A 169 21.06 -28.70 31.30
N LEU A 170 19.86 -28.80 30.73
CA LEU A 170 18.86 -27.74 30.79
C LEU A 170 18.34 -27.62 32.23
N LYS A 171 17.97 -26.41 32.64
CA LYS A 171 17.55 -26.06 34.00
C LYS A 171 16.30 -25.21 33.96
N GLU A 172 15.56 -25.12 35.06
CA GLU A 172 14.41 -24.23 35.14
C GLU A 172 14.87 -22.80 35.51
N SER A 173 15.47 -22.02 34.58
CA SER A 173 15.55 -20.53 34.68
C SER A 173 16.16 -19.77 33.47
N VAL A 174 15.53 -18.63 33.14
CA VAL A 174 16.03 -17.35 32.54
C VAL A 174 17.32 -17.38 31.70
N ARG A 175 17.21 -17.19 30.37
CA ARG A 175 18.32 -17.41 29.41
C ARG A 175 18.06 -16.79 27.99
N VAL A 176 19.10 -16.32 27.23
CA VAL A 176 19.00 -15.58 25.90
C VAL A 176 20.18 -15.68 24.87
N LYS A 177 20.02 -16.04 23.56
CA LYS A 177 21.04 -15.91 22.42
C LYS A 177 20.49 -15.58 20.94
N GLN A 178 21.31 -15.50 19.82
CA GLN A 178 21.31 -14.41 18.72
C GLN A 178 21.76 -14.74 17.16
N PRO A 179 21.92 -13.81 16.09
CA PRO A 179 21.43 -13.81 14.62
C PRO A 179 22.21 -13.13 13.35
N SER A 180 21.68 -13.00 12.07
CA SER A 180 22.23 -12.25 10.83
C SER A 180 21.31 -12.06 9.54
N MET A 181 21.44 -11.23 8.44
CA MET A 181 22.06 -9.90 7.99
C MET A 181 21.61 -9.25 6.58
N LEU A 182 21.46 -7.89 6.38
CA LEU A 182 21.18 -6.94 5.17
C LEU A 182 19.90 -6.02 5.29
N PRO A 183 19.41 -5.01 4.45
CA PRO A 183 19.83 -3.88 3.51
C PRO A 183 18.91 -2.53 3.39
N THR A 184 19.41 -1.34 2.91
CA THR A 184 18.89 0.09 3.12
C THR A 184 18.23 0.97 1.98
N THR A 185 17.84 2.26 2.24
CA THR A 185 17.20 3.28 1.30
C THR A 185 17.77 4.75 1.35
N SER A 186 17.13 5.76 0.72
CA SER A 186 17.68 7.13 0.42
C SER A 186 17.11 8.36 1.17
N LEU A 187 16.06 8.23 1.98
CA LEU A 187 15.38 9.36 2.65
C LEU A 187 15.80 9.50 4.13
N VAL A 188 15.89 10.73 4.64
CA VAL A 188 16.23 11.04 6.04
C VAL A 188 15.41 12.21 6.58
N ASP A 189 15.00 12.12 7.85
CA ASP A 189 14.54 13.27 8.64
C ASP A 189 15.75 13.90 9.34
N GLU A 190 16.14 15.11 8.95
CA GLU A 190 17.29 15.80 9.57
C GLU A 190 17.07 16.09 11.07
N PHE A 191 15.82 16.18 11.54
CA PHE A 191 15.48 16.34 12.96
C PHE A 191 15.59 15.03 13.79
N GLU A 192 15.91 13.90 13.16
CA GLU A 192 16.24 12.63 13.83
C GLU A 192 17.76 12.38 13.95
N VAL A 193 18.63 13.16 13.30
CA VAL A 193 20.08 12.86 13.24
C VAL A 193 20.91 13.70 14.21
N PHE A 194 21.63 13.04 15.11
CA PHE A 194 22.53 13.64 16.10
C PHE A 194 24.01 13.44 15.71
N GLY A 195 24.90 14.32 16.19
CA GLY A 195 26.37 14.25 16.01
C GLY A 195 26.93 14.48 14.60
N ARG A 196 26.17 14.17 13.53
CA ARG A 196 26.67 14.10 12.14
C ARG A 196 26.92 15.44 11.43
N CYS A 197 26.73 16.59 12.09
CA CYS A 197 26.91 17.90 11.45
C CYS A 197 28.36 18.16 10.98
N LYS A 198 29.37 17.65 11.69
CA LYS A 198 30.78 17.74 11.25
C LYS A 198 31.03 16.86 10.03
N ASP A 199 30.61 15.60 10.09
CA ASP A 199 30.74 14.62 9.01
C ASP A 199 30.06 15.14 7.72
N LYS A 200 28.84 15.72 7.83
CA LYS A 200 28.10 16.35 6.72
C LYS A 200 28.91 17.46 6.07
N VAL A 201 29.47 18.39 6.86
CA VAL A 201 30.27 19.52 6.36
C VAL A 201 31.57 19.07 5.70
N GLU A 202 32.23 18.04 6.23
CA GLU A 202 33.50 17.57 5.69
C GLU A 202 33.33 16.77 4.39
N LEU A 203 32.35 15.85 4.34
CA LEU A 203 32.03 15.13 3.10
C LEU A 203 31.50 16.08 2.01
N LYS A 204 30.73 17.11 2.39
CA LYS A 204 30.30 18.20 1.50
C LYS A 204 31.48 18.99 0.93
N LYS A 205 32.52 19.30 1.73
CA LYS A 205 33.76 19.91 1.21
C LYS A 205 34.45 19.00 0.18
N ILE A 206 34.56 17.69 0.46
CA ILE A 206 35.17 16.72 -0.45
C ILE A 206 34.43 16.64 -1.79
N LEU A 207 33.09 16.60 -1.77
CA LEU A 207 32.27 16.58 -2.98
C LEU A 207 32.40 17.86 -3.81
N LEU A 208 32.40 19.02 -3.14
CA LEU A 208 32.43 20.34 -3.78
C LEU A 208 33.83 20.82 -4.18
N ALA A 209 34.89 20.17 -3.70
CA ALA A 209 36.28 20.44 -4.06
C ALA A 209 36.54 20.28 -5.57
N GLY A 210 37.42 21.13 -6.10
CA GLY A 210 37.67 21.25 -7.53
C GLY A 210 39.02 20.69 -7.98
N ASN A 211 39.03 20.23 -9.24
CA ASN A 211 40.17 20.14 -10.17
C ASN A 211 41.22 19.03 -9.95
N ALA A 212 41.20 18.05 -10.87
CA ALA A 212 42.39 17.56 -11.59
C ALA A 212 41.93 16.86 -12.89
N GLN A 213 42.80 16.78 -13.91
CA GLN A 213 42.58 15.92 -15.08
C GLN A 213 43.18 14.53 -14.83
N GLU A 214 42.55 13.76 -13.94
CA GLU A 214 42.85 12.33 -13.79
C GLU A 214 41.82 11.51 -14.58
N ASN A 215 42.25 10.37 -15.13
CA ASN A 215 41.48 9.58 -16.09
C ASN A 215 40.36 8.75 -15.42
N GLY A 216 39.31 9.41 -14.95
CA GLY A 216 38.13 8.75 -14.38
C GLY A 216 37.11 9.72 -13.79
N ILE A 217 36.06 9.16 -13.20
CA ILE A 217 35.08 9.93 -12.40
C ILE A 217 35.35 9.63 -10.92
N PRO A 218 35.63 10.64 -10.07
CA PRO A 218 35.99 10.41 -8.68
C PRO A 218 34.96 9.61 -7.89
N VAL A 219 35.38 8.45 -7.40
CA VAL A 219 34.66 7.61 -6.44
C VAL A 219 35.08 8.04 -5.02
N ILE A 220 34.10 8.21 -4.13
CA ILE A 220 34.27 8.57 -2.72
C ILE A 220 33.62 7.47 -1.87
N ALA A 221 34.40 6.74 -1.08
CA ALA A 221 33.90 5.64 -0.27
C ALA A 221 33.66 6.05 1.19
N ILE A 222 32.42 5.95 1.68
CA ILE A 222 32.08 6.03 3.10
C ILE A 222 32.24 4.62 3.69
N VAL A 223 33.23 4.43 4.55
CA VAL A 223 33.59 3.14 5.16
C VAL A 223 33.30 3.16 6.66
N GLY A 224 32.85 2.04 7.22
CA GLY A 224 32.55 1.91 8.64
C GLY A 224 31.61 0.74 8.96
N ILE A 225 31.48 0.39 10.24
CA ILE A 225 30.77 -0.83 10.67
C ILE A 225 29.25 -0.79 10.40
N GLY A 226 28.57 -1.93 10.60
CA GLY A 226 27.11 -2.04 10.49
C GLY A 226 26.39 -1.08 11.45
N GLY A 227 25.32 -0.43 10.98
CA GLY A 227 24.49 0.45 11.81
C GLY A 227 25.10 1.78 12.28
N VAL A 228 26.35 2.11 11.94
CA VAL A 228 27.03 3.36 12.36
C VAL A 228 26.46 4.65 11.73
N GLY A 229 25.55 4.52 10.76
CA GLY A 229 24.89 5.65 10.08
C GLY A 229 25.52 6.08 8.75
N LYS A 230 26.23 5.19 8.03
CA LYS A 230 26.82 5.49 6.70
C LYS A 230 25.78 5.98 5.70
N THR A 231 24.72 5.19 5.52
CA THR A 231 23.55 5.53 4.72
C THR A 231 22.99 6.89 5.16
N THR A 232 22.75 7.09 6.46
CA THR A 232 22.26 8.36 7.02
C THR A 232 23.15 9.56 6.68
N LEU A 233 24.48 9.42 6.70
CA LEU A 233 25.40 10.48 6.26
C LEU A 233 25.30 10.73 4.75
N ALA A 234 25.24 9.68 3.93
CA ALA A 234 25.04 9.81 2.49
C ALA A 234 23.68 10.48 2.17
N GLN A 235 22.61 10.14 2.88
CA GLN A 235 21.28 10.76 2.77
C GLN A 235 21.32 12.25 3.14
N LEU A 236 21.94 12.61 4.27
CA LEU A 236 22.10 14.01 4.71
C LEU A 236 22.85 14.88 3.69
N VAL A 237 23.79 14.29 2.94
CA VAL A 237 24.65 15.01 1.97
C VAL A 237 24.05 14.99 0.56
N TYR A 238 23.33 13.93 0.18
CA TYR A 238 22.59 13.83 -1.08
C TYR A 238 21.42 14.83 -1.16
N ASN A 239 20.77 15.08 -0.02
CA ASN A 239 19.64 16.00 0.13
C ASN A 239 20.06 17.42 0.60
N ASP A 240 21.36 17.76 0.59
CA ASP A 240 21.85 19.09 0.93
C ASP A 240 21.71 20.06 -0.26
N SER A 241 21.14 21.25 -0.03
CA SER A 241 20.83 22.24 -1.08
C SER A 241 22.03 22.67 -1.91
N ASP A 242 23.22 22.77 -1.32
CA ASP A 242 24.42 23.24 -2.03
C ASP A 242 25.08 22.10 -2.82
N VAL A 243 24.72 20.85 -2.52
CA VAL A 243 25.10 19.66 -3.27
C VAL A 243 24.11 19.42 -4.40
N GLU A 244 22.81 19.54 -4.12
CA GLU A 244 21.71 19.46 -5.11
C GLU A 244 21.91 20.44 -6.28
N ASN A 245 22.17 21.71 -6.00
CA ASN A 245 22.40 22.77 -7.01
C ASN A 245 23.72 22.61 -7.80
N ARG A 246 24.42 21.47 -7.69
CA ARG A 246 25.73 21.23 -8.33
C ARG A 246 25.76 20.03 -9.28
N PHE A 247 24.66 19.29 -9.47
CA PHE A 247 24.61 18.14 -10.39
C PHE A 247 23.32 18.14 -11.21
N ASP A 248 23.44 17.94 -12.52
CA ASP A 248 22.32 17.93 -13.47
C ASP A 248 21.42 16.70 -13.30
N VAL A 249 21.99 15.64 -12.73
CA VAL A 249 21.38 14.34 -12.49
C VAL A 249 21.86 13.81 -11.15
N ARG A 250 20.94 13.32 -10.33
CA ARG A 250 21.25 12.53 -9.13
C ARG A 250 20.62 11.16 -9.25
N GLY A 251 21.26 10.15 -8.65
CA GLY A 251 20.72 8.80 -8.54
C GLY A 251 21.11 8.16 -7.22
N TRP A 252 20.26 7.25 -6.74
CA TRP A 252 20.52 6.42 -5.57
C TRP A 252 20.17 4.98 -5.90
N ALA A 253 21.16 4.10 -5.88
CA ALA A 253 20.97 2.67 -6.03
C ALA A 253 21.42 1.96 -4.75
N TYR A 254 20.48 1.25 -4.13
CA TYR A 254 20.81 0.26 -3.11
C TYR A 254 21.44 -0.98 -3.78
N VAL A 255 22.47 -1.58 -3.15
CA VAL A 255 23.21 -2.74 -3.68
C VAL A 255 23.18 -3.92 -2.72
N SER A 256 22.54 -5.03 -3.11
CA SER A 256 22.46 -6.28 -2.34
C SER A 256 23.82 -6.98 -2.14
N GLU A 257 23.92 -7.89 -1.15
CA GLU A 257 25.05 -8.84 -1.07
C GLU A 257 25.11 -9.73 -2.33
N GLU A 258 23.96 -10.12 -2.88
CA GLU A 258 23.87 -10.58 -4.27
C GLU A 258 24.22 -9.42 -5.23
N PHE A 259 25.47 -9.37 -5.68
CA PHE A 259 25.94 -8.36 -6.64
C PHE A 259 25.58 -8.73 -8.08
N ASP A 260 24.29 -8.66 -8.40
CA ASP A 260 23.81 -8.78 -9.77
C ASP A 260 24.01 -7.45 -10.52
N ILE A 261 25.00 -7.42 -11.42
CA ILE A 261 25.36 -6.25 -12.24
C ILE A 261 24.16 -5.73 -13.03
N PHE A 262 23.25 -6.61 -13.47
CA PHE A 262 22.07 -6.24 -14.24
C PHE A 262 20.97 -5.63 -13.36
N LYS A 263 20.65 -6.24 -12.20
CA LYS A 263 19.77 -5.61 -11.19
C LYS A 263 20.33 -4.23 -10.79
N VAL A 264 21.61 -4.14 -10.45
CA VAL A 264 22.26 -2.88 -10.02
C VAL A 264 22.26 -1.84 -11.14
N THR A 265 22.61 -2.21 -12.39
CA THR A 265 22.54 -1.27 -13.53
C THR A 265 21.11 -0.79 -13.77
N ARG A 266 20.09 -1.63 -13.58
CA ARG A 266 18.68 -1.22 -13.70
C ARG A 266 18.29 -0.26 -12.58
N THR A 267 18.63 -0.55 -11.33
CA THR A 267 18.36 0.34 -10.19
C THR A 267 19.04 1.70 -10.38
N ILE A 268 20.30 1.72 -10.82
CA ILE A 268 21.00 2.96 -11.19
C ILE A 268 20.23 3.70 -12.28
N TYR A 269 19.92 3.06 -13.41
CA TYR A 269 19.19 3.66 -14.53
C TYR A 269 17.86 4.27 -14.07
N ASN A 270 16.99 3.48 -13.43
CA ASN A 270 15.69 3.91 -12.94
C ASN A 270 15.84 5.10 -11.96
N SER A 271 16.87 5.10 -11.11
CA SER A 271 17.12 6.19 -10.16
C SER A 271 17.59 7.50 -10.83
N VAL A 272 18.29 7.44 -11.98
CA VAL A 272 18.76 8.64 -12.69
C VAL A 272 17.81 9.17 -13.76
N THR A 273 16.84 8.35 -14.21
CA THR A 273 15.78 8.78 -15.14
C THR A 273 14.46 9.11 -14.46
N SER A 274 14.18 8.51 -13.29
CA SER A 274 12.82 8.41 -12.72
C SER A 274 11.82 7.67 -13.64
N GLU A 275 12.31 6.79 -14.51
CA GLU A 275 11.53 5.96 -15.45
C GLU A 275 11.87 4.47 -15.29
N ASP A 276 10.87 3.58 -15.34
CA ASP A 276 11.13 2.14 -15.23
C ASP A 276 11.62 1.49 -16.54
N CYS A 277 12.77 0.81 -16.48
CA CYS A 277 13.45 0.26 -17.63
C CYS A 277 13.10 -1.20 -17.92
N ASN A 278 12.12 -1.38 -18.82
CA ASN A 278 11.70 -2.69 -19.34
C ASN A 278 12.73 -3.44 -20.23
N VAL A 279 13.97 -2.96 -20.33
CA VAL A 279 15.06 -3.67 -21.01
C VAL A 279 15.43 -4.93 -20.22
N ARG A 280 15.63 -6.06 -20.93
CA ARG A 280 16.06 -7.36 -20.36
C ARG A 280 17.51 -7.75 -20.70
N ASP A 281 18.19 -7.01 -21.58
CA ASP A 281 19.58 -7.23 -21.96
C ASP A 281 20.52 -6.25 -21.25
N LEU A 282 21.64 -6.74 -20.71
CA LEU A 282 22.61 -5.92 -19.98
C LEU A 282 23.30 -4.91 -20.90
N ASN A 283 23.68 -5.30 -22.11
CA ASN A 283 24.39 -4.42 -23.04
C ASN A 283 23.48 -3.25 -23.49
N VAL A 284 22.24 -3.50 -23.89
CA VAL A 284 21.26 -2.45 -24.23
C VAL A 284 20.98 -1.54 -23.02
N LEU A 285 20.90 -2.10 -21.81
CA LEU A 285 20.69 -1.33 -20.59
C LEU A 285 21.89 -0.42 -20.25
N GLN A 286 23.12 -0.93 -20.36
CA GLN A 286 24.34 -0.15 -20.17
C GLN A 286 24.52 0.91 -21.27
N VAL A 287 24.21 0.60 -22.53
CA VAL A 287 24.20 1.57 -23.64
C VAL A 287 23.20 2.70 -23.37
N LYS A 288 22.00 2.38 -22.86
CA LYS A 288 21.03 3.40 -22.42
C LYS A 288 21.55 4.23 -21.26
N LEU A 289 22.08 3.62 -20.19
CA LEU A 289 22.63 4.33 -19.03
C LEU A 289 23.77 5.28 -19.45
N LYS A 290 24.67 4.79 -20.30
CA LYS A 290 25.75 5.59 -20.91
C LYS A 290 25.18 6.79 -21.67
N ALA A 291 24.16 6.61 -22.50
CA ALA A 291 23.49 7.71 -23.21
C ALA A 291 22.81 8.70 -22.25
N THR A 292 22.20 8.24 -21.16
CA THR A 292 21.55 9.09 -20.14
C THR A 292 22.55 9.99 -19.40
N LEU A 293 23.76 9.49 -19.12
CA LEU A 293 24.81 10.19 -18.36
C LEU A 293 25.82 10.97 -19.23
N ASN A 294 25.93 10.63 -20.52
CA ASN A 294 26.91 11.22 -21.44
C ASN A 294 26.85 12.75 -21.47
N GLY A 295 27.95 13.40 -21.10
CA GLY A 295 28.07 14.86 -21.10
C GLY A 295 27.29 15.58 -19.98
N LYS A 296 26.65 14.87 -19.06
CA LYS A 296 26.00 15.46 -17.87
C LYS A 296 26.88 15.31 -16.64
N LYS A 297 26.83 16.28 -15.74
CA LYS A 297 27.52 16.26 -14.45
C LYS A 297 26.63 15.60 -13.40
N TYR A 298 26.85 14.33 -13.11
CA TYR A 298 25.97 13.54 -12.25
C TYR A 298 26.56 13.24 -10.86
N MET A 299 25.69 12.95 -9.89
CA MET A 299 26.04 12.40 -8.58
C MET A 299 25.27 11.09 -8.34
N LEU A 300 25.99 9.98 -8.21
CA LEU A 300 25.40 8.65 -8.00
C LEU A 300 25.80 8.11 -6.62
N VAL A 301 24.83 7.72 -5.80
CA VAL A 301 25.06 6.97 -4.55
C VAL A 301 24.82 5.49 -4.79
N LEU A 302 25.79 4.66 -4.42
CA LEU A 302 25.74 3.21 -4.42
C LEU A 302 25.85 2.73 -2.96
N ASP A 303 24.73 2.32 -2.37
CA ASP A 303 24.63 2.11 -0.92
C ASP A 303 24.81 0.62 -0.52
N ASN A 304 25.61 0.39 0.55
CA ASN A 304 25.94 -0.91 1.16
C ASN A 304 26.55 -1.94 0.19
N ILE A 305 27.58 -1.58 -0.56
CA ILE A 305 28.29 -2.49 -1.47
C ILE A 305 29.20 -3.48 -0.71
N TRP A 306 29.21 -4.74 -1.15
CA TRP A 306 30.00 -5.83 -0.57
C TRP A 306 31.02 -6.47 -1.53
N ASN A 307 30.85 -6.33 -2.85
CA ASN A 307 31.64 -7.09 -3.82
C ASN A 307 33.08 -6.58 -3.92
N GLU A 308 34.05 -7.49 -3.75
CA GLU A 308 35.48 -7.23 -3.92
C GLU A 308 36.00 -7.54 -5.34
N ASN A 309 35.17 -8.11 -6.23
CA ASN A 309 35.56 -8.47 -7.59
C ASN A 309 35.72 -7.23 -8.50
N PHE A 310 36.95 -6.97 -8.91
CA PHE A 310 37.31 -5.89 -9.82
C PHE A 310 36.64 -6.00 -11.21
N ILE A 311 36.43 -7.22 -11.72
CA ILE A 311 35.85 -7.44 -13.06
C ILE A 311 34.40 -6.94 -13.11
N ASP A 312 33.62 -7.24 -12.07
CA ASP A 312 32.22 -6.81 -11.97
C ASP A 312 32.11 -5.29 -11.82
N TRP A 313 33.08 -4.66 -11.13
CA TRP A 313 33.16 -3.20 -11.04
C TRP A 313 33.59 -2.54 -12.35
N ASP A 314 34.55 -3.08 -13.11
CA ASP A 314 34.92 -2.49 -14.40
C ASP A 314 33.76 -2.56 -15.41
N LEU A 315 33.01 -3.68 -15.40
CA LEU A 315 31.80 -3.85 -16.19
C LEU A 315 30.67 -2.91 -15.74
N LEU A 316 30.43 -2.73 -14.44
CA LEU A 316 29.41 -1.79 -13.93
C LEU A 316 29.79 -0.32 -14.17
N SER A 317 31.08 0.03 -14.07
CA SER A 317 31.58 1.39 -14.25
C SER A 317 31.77 1.80 -15.72
N SER A 318 31.87 0.84 -16.64
CA SER A 318 31.93 1.06 -18.10
C SER A 318 30.92 2.11 -18.64
N PRO A 319 29.61 2.02 -18.37
CA PRO A 319 28.63 3.03 -18.78
C PRO A 319 28.72 4.36 -18.01
N LEU A 320 29.36 4.38 -16.82
CA LEU A 320 29.45 5.57 -15.97
C LEU A 320 30.52 6.55 -16.46
N LYS A 321 31.63 6.04 -17.02
CA LYS A 321 32.86 6.76 -17.46
C LYS A 321 32.68 7.89 -18.51
N VAL A 322 31.44 8.27 -18.88
CA VAL A 322 31.10 9.32 -19.87
C VAL A 322 30.49 10.61 -19.28
N GLY A 323 30.38 10.70 -17.95
CA GLY A 323 29.91 11.92 -17.28
C GLY A 323 30.83 13.12 -17.50
N ALA A 324 30.26 14.33 -17.40
CA ALA A 324 31.02 15.57 -17.49
C ALA A 324 31.98 15.75 -16.31
N SER A 325 33.00 16.61 -16.50
CA SER A 325 33.98 16.92 -15.46
C SER A 325 33.30 17.48 -14.20
N GLY A 326 33.68 16.94 -13.04
CA GLY A 326 33.06 17.24 -11.76
C GLY A 326 31.88 16.33 -11.38
N SER A 327 31.55 15.29 -12.15
CA SER A 327 30.69 14.19 -11.70
C SER A 327 31.29 13.49 -10.46
N ARG A 328 30.46 12.81 -9.66
CA ARG A 328 30.85 12.11 -8.43
C ARG A 328 30.12 10.78 -8.27
N ILE A 329 30.79 9.78 -7.71
CA ILE A 329 30.16 8.56 -7.22
C ILE A 329 30.43 8.45 -5.72
N ILE A 330 29.39 8.29 -4.91
CA ILE A 330 29.53 7.89 -3.51
C ILE A 330 29.27 6.38 -3.42
N VAL A 331 30.16 5.67 -2.74
CA VAL A 331 29.97 4.28 -2.33
C VAL A 331 29.79 4.27 -0.82
N THR A 332 28.84 3.51 -0.27
CA THR A 332 28.88 3.14 1.16
C THR A 332 29.20 1.66 1.28
N THR A 333 30.11 1.29 2.20
CA THR A 333 30.51 -0.11 2.39
C THR A 333 30.94 -0.38 3.83
N ARG A 334 30.92 -1.66 4.23
CA ARG A 334 31.41 -2.12 5.53
C ARG A 334 32.88 -2.51 5.52
N ASN A 335 33.51 -2.58 4.34
CA ASN A 335 34.82 -3.18 4.13
C ASN A 335 35.75 -2.24 3.34
N HIS A 336 36.97 -2.02 3.84
CA HIS A 336 37.94 -1.12 3.21
C HIS A 336 38.53 -1.71 1.91
N SER A 337 38.53 -3.04 1.73
CA SER A 337 38.95 -3.69 0.48
C SER A 337 38.05 -3.29 -0.70
N VAL A 338 36.74 -3.23 -0.48
CA VAL A 338 35.75 -2.82 -1.50
C VAL A 338 36.00 -1.39 -1.98
N ALA A 339 36.35 -0.48 -1.08
CA ALA A 339 36.74 0.88 -1.44
C ALA A 339 38.00 0.91 -2.34
N THR A 340 38.99 0.05 -2.04
CA THR A 340 40.20 -0.11 -2.86
C THR A 340 39.89 -0.72 -4.23
N THR A 341 39.11 -1.80 -4.30
CA THR A 341 38.65 -2.44 -5.56
C THR A 341 37.95 -1.42 -6.47
N MET A 342 37.13 -0.53 -5.90
CA MET A 342 36.39 0.46 -6.68
C MET A 342 37.22 1.68 -7.10
N GLY A 343 38.50 1.75 -6.75
CA GLY A 343 39.36 2.89 -7.07
C GLY A 343 38.91 4.17 -6.36
N ALA A 344 38.50 4.08 -5.10
CA ALA A 344 38.08 5.23 -4.31
C ALA A 344 39.20 6.28 -4.19
N SER A 345 39.01 7.41 -4.88
CA SER A 345 39.88 8.59 -4.82
C SER A 345 39.95 9.22 -3.43
N VAL A 346 38.89 9.06 -2.62
CA VAL A 346 38.83 9.48 -1.22
C VAL A 346 38.06 8.43 -0.42
N THR A 347 38.62 7.99 0.71
CA THR A 347 37.96 7.07 1.64
C THR A 347 37.67 7.78 2.95
N TYR A 348 36.39 8.04 3.23
CA TYR A 348 35.91 8.66 4.46
C TYR A 348 35.51 7.57 5.47
N ASN A 349 36.39 7.32 6.45
CA ASN A 349 36.09 6.40 7.54
C ASN A 349 35.16 7.10 8.56
N LEU A 350 33.88 6.71 8.58
CA LEU A 350 32.84 7.34 9.40
C LEU A 350 33.02 6.98 10.89
N PRO A 351 33.35 7.94 11.78
CA PRO A 351 33.49 7.67 13.20
C PRO A 351 32.15 7.25 13.84
N HIS A 352 32.24 6.58 14.99
CA HIS A 352 31.09 6.32 15.87
C HIS A 352 30.52 7.66 16.39
N LEU A 353 29.26 7.68 16.84
CA LEU A 353 28.74 8.86 17.57
C LEU A 353 29.50 9.03 18.89
N SER A 354 29.64 10.27 19.36
CA SER A 354 30.06 10.50 20.75
C SER A 354 28.98 9.99 21.71
N ASP A 355 29.36 9.59 22.93
CA ASP A 355 28.40 9.14 23.94
C ASP A 355 27.32 10.19 24.22
N LYS A 356 27.64 11.48 24.08
CA LYS A 356 26.69 12.60 24.23
C LYS A 356 25.65 12.64 23.09
N ASP A 357 26.07 12.44 21.86
CA ASP A 357 25.15 12.41 20.69
C ASP A 357 24.32 11.11 20.69
N CYS A 358 24.96 10.00 21.07
CA CYS A 358 24.33 8.70 21.24
C CYS A 358 23.28 8.72 22.38
N TRP A 359 23.59 9.40 23.49
CA TRP A 359 22.65 9.69 24.58
C TRP A 359 21.49 10.57 24.12
N SER A 360 21.78 11.62 23.35
CA SER A 360 20.74 12.54 22.84
C SER A 360 19.72 11.80 21.96
N LEU A 361 20.20 10.90 21.09
CA LEU A 361 19.33 10.03 20.29
C LEU A 361 18.56 9.01 21.15
N PHE A 362 19.24 8.30 22.06
CA PHE A 362 18.60 7.35 22.98
C PHE A 362 17.48 8.01 23.81
N ALA A 363 17.76 9.17 24.39
CA ALA A 363 16.83 9.92 25.23
C ALA A 363 15.60 10.41 24.43
N LYS A 364 15.77 10.84 23.16
CA LYS A 364 14.65 11.18 22.26
C LYS A 364 13.67 10.02 22.07
N HIS A 365 14.16 8.78 22.09
CA HIS A 365 13.32 7.59 21.92
C HIS A 365 12.76 7.05 23.25
N ALA A 366 13.50 7.17 24.36
CA ALA A 366 13.05 6.69 25.68
C ALA A 366 12.03 7.60 26.38
N PHE A 367 12.16 8.94 26.27
CA PHE A 367 11.48 9.88 27.18
C PHE A 367 10.50 10.84 26.47
N ARG A 368 9.86 10.40 25.38
CA ARG A 368 9.22 11.23 24.34
C ARG A 368 8.31 12.41 24.77
N THR A 369 7.70 12.42 25.96
CA THR A 369 6.66 13.42 26.32
C THR A 369 6.63 13.87 27.80
N SER A 370 7.63 13.58 28.63
CA SER A 370 7.62 13.94 30.06
C SER A 370 8.93 14.55 30.57
N LYS A 371 8.85 15.30 31.69
CA LYS A 371 9.95 16.13 32.23
C LYS A 371 11.17 15.29 32.61
N LEU A 372 12.33 15.69 32.09
CA LEU A 372 13.53 14.84 32.03
C LEU A 372 14.60 15.14 33.10
N GLU A 373 14.22 15.74 34.23
CA GLU A 373 15.14 16.14 35.31
C GLU A 373 14.78 15.53 36.69
N GLU A 374 13.58 14.95 36.86
CA GLU A 374 13.07 14.55 38.18
C GLU A 374 13.57 13.15 38.65
N HIS A 375 14.28 12.38 37.80
CA HIS A 375 14.81 11.05 38.14
C HIS A 375 16.27 10.80 37.66
N PRO A 376 17.29 11.13 38.49
CA PRO A 376 18.70 10.88 38.17
C PRO A 376 19.02 9.41 37.85
N THR A 377 18.41 8.46 38.56
CA THR A 377 18.74 7.03 38.47
C THR A 377 18.48 6.44 37.07
N PHE A 378 17.42 6.85 36.38
CA PHE A 378 17.15 6.41 34.99
C PHE A 378 18.16 7.01 34.00
N LYS A 379 18.63 8.24 34.26
CA LYS A 379 19.68 8.86 33.46
C LYS A 379 21.02 8.14 33.64
N GLU A 380 21.43 7.84 34.86
CA GLU A 380 22.66 7.09 35.16
C GLU A 380 22.69 5.73 34.45
N ILE A 381 21.64 4.91 34.63
CA ILE A 381 21.56 3.58 34.00
C ILE A 381 21.44 3.70 32.47
N GLY A 382 20.71 4.72 31.98
CA GLY A 382 20.59 4.99 30.55
C GLY A 382 21.92 5.40 29.89
N GLU A 383 22.73 6.23 30.56
CA GLU A 383 24.07 6.59 30.11
C GLU A 383 25.00 5.36 30.08
N ASP A 384 24.88 4.43 31.04
CA ASP A 384 25.61 3.15 31.01
C ASP A 384 25.13 2.21 29.89
N ILE A 385 23.83 2.17 29.58
CA ILE A 385 23.30 1.43 28.42
C ILE A 385 23.81 2.05 27.11
N VAL A 386 23.93 3.38 27.03
CA VAL A 386 24.48 4.09 25.87
C VAL A 386 25.98 3.82 25.69
N LYS A 387 26.77 3.69 26.76
CA LYS A 387 28.15 3.20 26.67
C LYS A 387 28.21 1.80 26.05
N LYS A 388 27.29 0.90 26.42
CA LYS A 388 27.14 -0.43 25.77
C LYS A 388 26.66 -0.38 24.32
N CYS A 389 25.99 0.70 23.89
CA CYS A 389 25.70 0.95 22.47
C CYS A 389 26.93 1.34 21.63
N GLN A 390 28.09 1.65 22.26
CA GLN A 390 29.35 1.96 21.58
C GLN A 390 29.23 3.03 20.48
N GLY A 391 28.40 4.05 20.67
CA GLY A 391 28.20 5.12 19.68
C GLY A 391 27.45 4.70 18.40
N LEU A 392 26.73 3.58 18.39
CA LEU A 392 25.93 3.12 17.24
C LEU A 392 24.50 3.71 17.25
N PRO A 393 24.11 4.54 16.25
CA PRO A 393 22.79 5.19 16.21
C PRO A 393 21.60 4.23 16.34
N ILE A 394 21.61 3.13 15.60
CA ILE A 394 20.51 2.16 15.59
C ILE A 394 20.39 1.39 16.93
N ALA A 395 21.51 1.13 17.61
CA ALA A 395 21.51 0.53 18.94
C ALA A 395 20.83 1.46 19.96
N ALA A 396 21.20 2.74 19.95
CA ALA A 396 20.60 3.77 20.79
C ALA A 396 19.10 3.98 20.51
N LYS A 397 18.71 4.06 19.23
CA LYS A 397 17.31 4.25 18.80
C LYS A 397 16.42 3.08 19.23
N THR A 398 16.83 1.83 18.97
CA THR A 398 16.02 0.67 19.33
C THR A 398 15.96 0.43 20.84
N LEU A 399 17.06 0.60 21.58
CA LEU A 399 17.02 0.43 23.05
C LEU A 399 16.30 1.57 23.76
N GLY A 400 16.38 2.81 23.26
CA GLY A 400 15.54 3.89 23.74
C GLY A 400 14.06 3.57 23.56
N ALA A 401 13.66 3.09 22.38
CA ALA A 401 12.28 2.69 22.09
C ALA A 401 11.82 1.48 22.94
N LEU A 402 12.70 0.52 23.23
CA LEU A 402 12.42 -0.61 24.13
C LEU A 402 12.13 -0.14 25.57
N LEU A 403 12.92 0.82 26.06
CA LEU A 403 12.86 1.32 27.43
C LEU A 403 11.78 2.39 27.64
N HIS A 404 11.17 2.89 26.57
CA HIS A 404 10.09 3.88 26.62
C HIS A 404 8.87 3.42 27.45
N SER A 405 8.55 2.13 27.42
CA SER A 405 7.43 1.54 28.19
C SER A 405 7.84 1.04 29.58
N LYS A 406 9.05 1.36 30.05
CA LYS A 406 9.67 0.74 31.24
C LYS A 406 9.83 1.74 32.38
N VAL A 407 8.86 1.72 33.30
CA VAL A 407 8.73 2.65 34.43
C VAL A 407 9.45 2.24 35.72
N GLU A 408 10.03 1.03 35.78
CA GLU A 408 10.78 0.52 36.93
C GLU A 408 12.30 0.52 36.70
N VAL A 409 13.05 0.98 37.69
CA VAL A 409 14.53 1.09 37.66
C VAL A 409 15.18 -0.30 37.50
N GLU A 410 14.58 -1.31 38.11
CA GLU A 410 15.04 -2.70 38.09
C GLU A 410 14.99 -3.30 36.68
N GLU A 411 14.06 -2.87 35.82
CA GLU A 411 14.01 -3.32 34.42
C GLU A 411 15.15 -2.73 33.59
N TRP A 412 15.48 -1.46 33.81
CA TRP A 412 16.63 -0.82 33.18
C TRP A 412 17.94 -1.48 33.63
N ARG A 413 18.11 -1.74 34.93
CA ARG A 413 19.26 -2.49 35.48
C ARG A 413 19.37 -3.90 34.89
N ARG A 414 18.24 -4.59 34.70
CA ARG A 414 18.18 -5.93 34.09
C ARG A 414 18.67 -5.93 32.63
N ILE A 415 18.31 -4.89 31.87
CA ILE A 415 18.76 -4.70 30.49
C ILE A 415 20.26 -4.34 30.41
N LEU A 416 20.76 -3.47 31.30
CA LEU A 416 22.19 -3.14 31.40
C LEU A 416 23.05 -4.37 31.74
N ASN A 417 22.63 -5.15 32.73
CA ASN A 417 23.36 -6.30 33.28
C ASN A 417 23.12 -7.61 32.50
N SER A 418 22.52 -7.54 31.31
CA SER A 418 22.20 -8.71 30.51
C SER A 418 23.44 -9.32 29.86
N LYS A 419 23.64 -10.64 30.04
CA LYS A 419 24.75 -11.40 29.42
C LYS A 419 24.74 -11.36 27.88
N ILE A 420 23.64 -10.90 27.27
CA ILE A 420 23.48 -10.68 25.83
C ILE A 420 24.56 -9.73 25.27
N TRP A 421 25.05 -8.80 26.11
CA TRP A 421 26.08 -7.82 25.78
C TRP A 421 27.47 -8.41 25.63
N ASP A 422 27.76 -9.51 26.34
CA ASP A 422 29.11 -10.07 26.47
C ASP A 422 29.35 -11.23 25.48
N LEU A 423 28.47 -11.34 24.48
CA LEU A 423 28.49 -12.39 23.46
C LEU A 423 29.38 -11.96 22.29
N PRO A 424 30.22 -12.87 21.76
CA PRO A 424 31.07 -12.53 20.62
C PRO A 424 30.22 -12.10 19.42
N ASN A 425 30.75 -11.14 18.67
CA ASN A 425 30.38 -11.00 17.28
C ASN A 425 30.98 -12.19 16.53
N ASP A 426 30.21 -13.27 16.40
CA ASP A 426 30.45 -14.33 15.43
C ASP A 426 30.44 -13.76 14.00
N LYS A 427 30.49 -14.61 12.97
CA LYS A 427 30.39 -14.20 11.55
C LYS A 427 29.03 -13.56 11.16
N SER A 428 28.20 -13.20 12.14
CA SER A 428 26.77 -12.92 12.05
C SER A 428 26.48 -11.49 12.56
N SER A 429 26.48 -10.52 11.64
CA SER A 429 26.78 -9.11 11.98
C SER A 429 25.61 -8.23 12.49
N ILE A 430 24.58 -8.81 13.14
CA ILE A 430 23.60 -7.98 13.90
C ILE A 430 24.22 -7.47 15.20
N LEU A 431 23.88 -6.24 15.56
CA LEU A 431 24.35 -5.55 16.75
C LEU A 431 23.71 -6.12 18.05
N PRO A 432 24.48 -6.38 19.13
CA PRO A 432 23.96 -6.89 20.41
C PRO A 432 22.73 -6.15 20.96
N ALA A 433 22.64 -4.83 20.77
CA ALA A 433 21.48 -4.02 21.16
C ALA A 433 20.15 -4.43 20.49
N LEU A 434 20.17 -4.81 19.21
CA LEU A 434 18.98 -5.30 18.50
C LEU A 434 18.58 -6.68 19.05
N ARG A 435 19.59 -7.50 19.32
CA ARG A 435 19.46 -8.85 19.91
C ARG A 435 18.81 -8.78 21.31
N VAL A 436 19.17 -7.78 22.12
CA VAL A 436 18.48 -7.42 23.39
C VAL A 436 17.01 -7.04 23.16
N SER A 437 16.72 -6.19 22.16
CA SER A 437 15.36 -5.69 21.92
C SER A 437 14.36 -6.75 21.49
N TYR A 438 14.78 -7.74 20.69
CA TYR A 438 13.92 -8.88 20.35
C TYR A 438 13.69 -9.81 21.54
N TYR A 439 14.69 -10.01 22.42
CA TYR A 439 14.47 -10.85 23.60
C TYR A 439 13.39 -10.29 24.53
N HIS A 440 13.38 -8.97 24.74
CA HIS A 440 12.39 -8.29 25.59
C HIS A 440 11.08 -7.93 24.85
N LEU A 441 10.80 -8.59 23.73
CA LEU A 441 9.52 -8.55 23.02
C LEU A 441 8.52 -9.54 23.66
N PRO A 442 7.21 -9.24 23.77
CA PRO A 442 6.20 -10.17 24.26
C PRO A 442 6.10 -11.44 23.38
N PRO A 443 5.69 -12.59 23.92
CA PRO A 443 5.78 -13.87 23.21
C PRO A 443 4.93 -13.90 21.93
N HIS A 444 3.67 -13.48 22.02
CA HIS A 444 2.76 -13.34 20.88
C HIS A 444 3.33 -12.43 19.79
N LEU A 445 4.05 -11.36 20.16
CA LEU A 445 4.75 -10.50 19.21
C LEU A 445 6.01 -11.14 18.63
N LYS A 446 6.74 -11.98 19.36
CA LYS A 446 7.93 -12.70 18.84
C LYS A 446 7.57 -13.60 17.66
N GLN A 447 6.46 -14.33 17.72
CA GLN A 447 6.00 -15.18 16.63
C GLN A 447 5.54 -14.35 15.41
N CYS A 448 4.71 -13.33 15.63
CA CYS A 448 4.27 -12.38 14.61
C CYS A 448 5.45 -11.71 13.88
N PHE A 449 6.46 -11.29 14.66
CA PHE A 449 7.68 -10.66 14.17
C PHE A 449 8.56 -11.61 13.36
N ALA A 450 8.83 -12.82 13.88
CA ALA A 450 9.65 -13.82 13.20
C ALA A 450 9.04 -14.27 11.86
N TYR A 451 7.71 -14.40 11.80
CA TYR A 451 6.99 -14.71 10.57
C TYR A 451 7.22 -13.66 9.46
N CYS A 452 7.35 -12.38 9.81
CA CYS A 452 7.63 -11.32 8.84
C CYS A 452 9.03 -11.37 8.21
N SER A 453 9.88 -12.33 8.56
CA SER A 453 11.12 -12.65 7.83
C SER A 453 10.89 -13.06 6.37
N ILE A 454 9.73 -13.68 6.05
CA ILE A 454 9.38 -14.10 4.69
C ILE A 454 9.37 -12.93 3.70
N PHE A 455 9.16 -11.71 4.17
CA PHE A 455 9.18 -10.54 3.29
C PHE A 455 10.61 -10.23 2.84
N PRO A 456 10.82 -10.02 1.52
CA PRO A 456 12.02 -9.44 0.96
C PRO A 456 12.40 -8.14 1.64
N LYS A 457 13.68 -7.84 1.60
CA LYS A 457 14.23 -6.79 2.42
C LYS A 457 13.98 -5.40 1.80
N GLY A 458 13.56 -4.44 2.63
CA GLY A 458 13.10 -3.13 2.15
C GLY A 458 11.74 -3.14 1.44
N HIS A 459 11.04 -4.28 1.39
CA HIS A 459 9.70 -4.39 0.79
C HIS A 459 8.66 -3.61 1.61
N GLU A 460 7.76 -2.91 0.90
CA GLU A 460 6.60 -2.26 1.52
C GLU A 460 5.47 -3.26 1.69
N ILE A 461 4.95 -3.38 2.91
CA ILE A 461 3.90 -4.34 3.26
C ILE A 461 2.66 -3.61 3.73
N GLU A 462 1.51 -3.89 3.13
CA GLU A 462 0.21 -3.35 3.56
C GLU A 462 -0.14 -3.82 4.98
N LYS A 463 -0.60 -2.89 5.83
CA LYS A 463 -0.92 -3.17 7.24
C LYS A 463 -2.02 -4.22 7.41
N GLU A 464 -3.07 -4.18 6.60
CA GLU A 464 -4.14 -5.19 6.60
C GLU A 464 -3.58 -6.58 6.20
N LYS A 465 -2.75 -6.65 5.15
CA LYS A 465 -2.17 -7.92 4.68
C LYS A 465 -1.34 -8.62 5.77
N VAL A 466 -0.53 -7.88 6.53
CA VAL A 466 0.21 -8.43 7.69
C VAL A 466 -0.74 -9.02 8.73
N VAL A 467 -1.79 -8.28 9.11
CA VAL A 467 -2.77 -8.70 10.11
C VAL A 467 -3.54 -9.96 9.67
N LEU A 468 -3.95 -10.03 8.40
CA LEU A 468 -4.66 -11.20 7.85
C LEU A 468 -3.78 -12.45 7.79
N LEU A 469 -2.49 -12.32 7.55
CA LEU A 469 -1.55 -13.45 7.56
C LEU A 469 -1.34 -14.00 8.98
N TRP A 470 -1.12 -13.13 9.97
CA TRP A 470 -1.04 -13.53 11.39
C TRP A 470 -2.35 -14.17 11.88
N MET A 471 -3.50 -13.67 11.42
CA MET A 471 -4.82 -14.25 11.70
C MET A 471 -4.96 -15.67 11.12
N ALA A 472 -4.50 -15.88 9.89
CA ALA A 472 -4.59 -17.13 9.17
C ALA A 472 -3.70 -18.23 9.77
N GLU A 473 -2.43 -17.93 10.05
CA GLU A 473 -1.52 -18.87 10.73
C GLU A 473 -2.01 -19.20 12.14
N GLY A 474 -2.61 -18.22 12.83
CA GLY A 474 -3.29 -18.40 14.12
C GLY A 474 -2.63 -17.68 15.30
N PHE A 475 -1.66 -16.80 15.06
CA PHE A 475 -0.91 -16.07 16.09
C PHE A 475 -1.76 -15.05 16.86
N LEU A 476 -2.93 -14.69 16.32
CA LEU A 476 -3.91 -13.84 16.98
C LEU A 476 -4.89 -14.72 17.77
N PRO A 477 -4.86 -14.70 19.13
CA PRO A 477 -5.65 -15.59 19.98
C PRO A 477 -7.16 -15.28 19.89
N LYS A 478 -7.98 -16.01 20.66
CA LYS A 478 -9.41 -15.67 20.81
C LYS A 478 -9.51 -14.43 21.72
N PRO A 479 -10.03 -13.27 21.26
CA PRO A 479 -10.08 -12.05 22.06
C PRO A 479 -11.03 -12.21 23.26
N ASN A 480 -10.53 -11.90 24.45
CA ASN A 480 -11.27 -11.98 25.72
C ASN A 480 -12.13 -10.72 25.95
N GLY A 481 -13.11 -10.46 25.09
CA GLY A 481 -13.93 -9.25 25.22
C GLY A 481 -14.88 -9.00 24.05
N LYS A 482 -14.85 -7.76 23.54
CA LYS A 482 -15.65 -7.32 22.38
C LYS A 482 -14.85 -7.25 21.08
N ASP A 483 -13.54 -7.18 21.21
CA ASP A 483 -12.58 -6.77 20.19
C ASP A 483 -12.45 -7.86 19.12
N THR A 484 -12.19 -7.48 17.87
CA THR A 484 -12.05 -8.46 16.79
C THR A 484 -10.59 -8.91 16.61
N LYS A 485 -10.37 -10.08 15.97
CA LYS A 485 -9.00 -10.56 15.68
C LYS A 485 -8.18 -9.53 14.90
N GLU A 486 -8.82 -8.84 13.96
CA GLU A 486 -8.22 -7.76 13.18
C GLU A 486 -7.75 -6.62 14.10
N GLU A 487 -8.56 -6.22 15.08
CA GLU A 487 -8.22 -5.14 16.02
C GLU A 487 -7.02 -5.51 16.90
N VAL A 488 -6.97 -6.75 17.42
CA VAL A 488 -5.81 -7.29 18.15
C VAL A 488 -4.55 -7.30 17.26
N GLY A 489 -4.65 -7.74 16.00
CA GLY A 489 -3.53 -7.69 15.06
C GLY A 489 -3.06 -6.27 14.76
N TYR A 490 -4.00 -5.31 14.66
CA TYR A 490 -3.68 -3.89 14.50
C TYR A 490 -3.05 -3.27 15.76
N GLU A 491 -3.30 -3.81 16.95
CA GLU A 491 -2.59 -3.43 18.19
C GLU A 491 -1.18 -4.02 18.23
N TYR A 492 -1.03 -5.31 17.88
CA TYR A 492 0.27 -5.98 17.77
C TYR A 492 1.21 -5.25 16.78
N LEU A 493 0.68 -4.85 15.62
CA LEU A 493 1.44 -4.07 14.63
C LEU A 493 1.79 -2.66 15.14
N ARG A 494 0.90 -2.02 15.92
CA ARG A 494 1.17 -0.72 16.56
C ARG A 494 2.26 -0.80 17.64
N GLU A 495 2.36 -1.89 18.39
CA GLU A 495 3.46 -2.09 19.35
C GLU A 495 4.80 -2.39 18.64
N LEU A 496 4.79 -3.18 17.57
CA LEU A 496 6.01 -3.44 16.78
C LEU A 496 6.51 -2.15 16.07
N LEU A 497 5.60 -1.25 15.69
CA LEU A 497 5.93 0.11 15.23
C LEU A 497 6.46 1.00 16.38
N SER A 498 5.86 0.99 17.57
CA SER A 498 6.33 1.83 18.69
C SER A 498 7.73 1.44 19.16
N ARG A 499 8.03 0.14 19.17
CA ARG A 499 9.37 -0.44 19.43
C ARG A 499 10.38 -0.21 18.29
N SER A 500 9.99 0.49 17.22
CA SER A 500 10.83 0.76 16.03
C SER A 500 11.35 -0.49 15.31
N LEU A 501 10.62 -1.62 15.41
CA LEU A 501 10.91 -2.85 14.66
C LEU A 501 10.31 -2.81 13.25
N PHE A 502 9.22 -2.05 13.06
CA PHE A 502 8.77 -1.56 11.76
C PHE A 502 8.91 -0.04 11.68
N GLN A 503 8.89 0.47 10.46
CA GLN A 503 8.79 1.90 10.13
C GLN A 503 7.60 2.12 9.20
N SER A 504 6.98 3.30 9.23
CA SER A 504 5.98 3.69 8.24
C SER A 504 6.65 4.03 6.91
N SER A 505 6.01 3.68 5.80
CA SER A 505 6.36 4.20 4.47
C SER A 505 5.94 5.67 4.32
N GLN A 506 6.31 6.31 3.19
CA GLN A 506 5.60 7.48 2.67
C GLN A 506 4.10 7.22 2.52
N ASN A 507 3.70 5.98 2.20
CA ASN A 507 2.32 5.54 2.21
C ASN A 507 1.91 5.14 3.65
N GLU A 508 0.99 5.90 4.26
CA GLU A 508 0.49 5.63 5.62
C GLU A 508 -0.20 4.27 5.77
N LEU A 509 -0.60 3.60 4.68
CA LEU A 509 -1.18 2.25 4.70
C LEU A 509 -0.13 1.12 4.74
N CYS A 510 1.14 1.44 4.51
CA CYS A 510 2.24 0.47 4.44
C CYS A 510 3.22 0.57 5.63
N VAL A 511 3.92 -0.53 5.87
CA VAL A 511 5.08 -0.61 6.78
C VAL A 511 6.27 -1.25 6.07
N VAL A 512 7.47 -0.88 6.50
CA VAL A 512 8.74 -1.45 6.04
C VAL A 512 9.51 -1.97 7.27
N MET A 513 10.16 -3.13 7.14
CA MET A 513 11.09 -3.62 8.15
C MET A 513 12.52 -3.24 7.74
N HIS A 514 13.22 -2.50 8.60
CA HIS A 514 14.61 -2.10 8.37
C HIS A 514 15.53 -3.33 8.37
N ASP A 515 16.51 -3.34 7.46
CA ASP A 515 17.68 -4.25 7.39
C ASP A 515 17.83 -5.24 8.57
N LEU A 516 18.51 -4.74 9.62
CA LEU A 516 19.05 -5.42 10.77
C LEU A 516 17.95 -5.99 11.67
N VAL A 517 16.70 -5.69 11.32
CA VAL A 517 15.47 -6.14 11.96
C VAL A 517 14.81 -7.25 11.12
N ASN A 518 14.82 -7.19 9.78
CA ASN A 518 14.45 -8.34 8.92
C ASN A 518 15.39 -9.53 9.16
N ASP A 519 16.64 -9.23 9.45
CA ASP A 519 17.67 -10.20 9.86
C ASP A 519 17.44 -10.81 11.24
N LEU A 520 16.93 -9.99 12.15
CA LEU A 520 16.58 -10.40 13.49
C LEU A 520 15.34 -11.30 13.46
N ALA A 521 14.40 -11.00 12.55
CA ALA A 521 13.28 -11.87 12.21
C ALA A 521 13.75 -13.17 11.53
N GLN A 522 14.66 -13.11 10.54
CA GLN A 522 15.18 -14.27 9.80
C GLN A 522 15.96 -15.24 10.70
N TYR A 523 16.65 -14.73 11.73
CA TYR A 523 17.17 -15.58 12.78
C TYR A 523 16.09 -16.12 13.72
N ALA A 524 15.16 -15.27 14.16
CA ALA A 524 14.11 -15.67 15.08
C ALA A 524 13.24 -16.82 14.52
N SER A 525 12.92 -16.75 13.22
CA SER A 525 12.32 -17.85 12.48
C SER A 525 13.26 -19.05 12.42
N GLY A 526 14.55 -18.81 12.12
CA GLY A 526 15.52 -19.85 11.84
C GLY A 526 15.12 -20.62 10.58
N ASP A 527 15.34 -21.93 10.61
CA ASP A 527 15.24 -22.85 9.46
C ASP A 527 13.77 -23.20 9.08
N PHE A 528 12.84 -22.26 9.30
CA PHE A 528 11.38 -22.43 9.16
C PHE A 528 10.72 -21.40 8.22
N CYS A 529 11.37 -20.25 7.97
CA CYS A 529 10.88 -19.20 7.06
C CYS A 529 11.91 -18.95 5.95
N TYR A 530 11.47 -19.07 4.70
CA TYR A 530 12.31 -18.98 3.51
C TYR A 530 11.73 -17.98 2.51
N LYS A 531 12.61 -17.39 1.69
CA LYS A 531 12.20 -16.53 0.58
C LYS A 531 13.03 -16.79 -0.68
N PHE A 532 12.37 -16.74 -1.84
CA PHE A 532 13.01 -16.89 -3.13
C PHE A 532 13.75 -15.59 -3.52
N GLU A 533 14.86 -15.34 -2.83
CA GLU A 533 15.91 -14.39 -3.23
C GLU A 533 17.19 -15.15 -3.59
N ASP A 534 17.56 -16.18 -2.81
CA ASP A 534 18.79 -16.98 -3.01
C ASP A 534 18.86 -17.66 -4.39
N ALA A 535 19.82 -17.28 -5.22
CA ALA A 535 20.08 -17.88 -6.54
C ALA A 535 20.62 -19.33 -6.52
N LYS A 536 20.41 -20.10 -5.45
CA LYS A 536 20.85 -21.49 -5.27
C LYS A 536 19.78 -22.36 -4.59
N LEU A 537 19.04 -23.11 -5.40
CA LEU A 537 18.15 -24.21 -4.97
C LEU A 537 18.96 -25.46 -4.53
N SER A 538 19.93 -25.27 -3.64
CA SER A 538 20.84 -26.31 -3.15
C SER A 538 20.93 -26.27 -1.62
N GLY A 539 19.85 -26.67 -0.95
CA GLY A 539 19.77 -26.78 0.50
C GLY A 539 18.65 -27.74 0.90
N ILE A 540 18.73 -28.30 2.11
CA ILE A 540 17.73 -29.25 2.64
C ILE A 540 16.60 -28.45 3.29
N TRP A 541 15.39 -28.51 2.73
CA TRP A 541 14.24 -27.67 3.14
C TRP A 541 13.24 -28.40 4.06
N GLU A 542 13.63 -29.52 4.68
CA GLU A 542 12.77 -30.40 5.51
C GLU A 542 11.94 -29.65 6.59
N ASN A 543 12.55 -28.63 7.21
CA ASN A 543 11.92 -27.86 8.28
C ASN A 543 11.06 -26.67 7.80
N ALA A 544 11.11 -26.31 6.51
CA ALA A 544 10.43 -25.13 5.98
C ALA A 544 8.91 -25.17 6.23
N ARG A 545 8.37 -24.09 6.80
CA ARG A 545 6.93 -23.91 7.08
C ARG A 545 6.34 -22.72 6.35
N HIS A 546 7.12 -21.67 6.14
CA HIS A 546 6.63 -20.46 5.51
C HIS A 546 7.54 -20.07 4.35
N PHE A 547 6.98 -19.97 3.15
CA PHE A 547 7.71 -19.64 1.92
C PHE A 547 7.06 -18.47 1.22
N ALA A 548 7.86 -17.48 0.84
CA ALA A 548 7.45 -16.40 -0.04
C ALA A 548 8.38 -16.30 -1.26
N CYS A 549 7.89 -15.74 -2.36
CA CYS A 549 8.71 -15.56 -3.55
C CYS A 549 8.41 -14.22 -4.23
N LEU A 550 9.44 -13.57 -4.76
CA LEU A 550 9.24 -12.50 -5.73
C LEU A 550 8.79 -13.12 -7.06
N LEU A 551 7.70 -12.60 -7.62
CA LEU A 551 7.20 -12.94 -8.94
C LEU A 551 8.12 -12.34 -10.01
N ASP A 552 8.77 -13.18 -10.82
CA ASP A 552 9.50 -12.76 -12.02
C ASP A 552 8.76 -13.18 -13.29
N ARG A 553 9.06 -12.52 -14.41
CA ARG A 553 8.39 -12.69 -15.70
C ARG A 553 8.67 -14.04 -16.38
N PHE A 554 9.29 -14.97 -15.67
CA PHE A 554 9.52 -16.38 -16.04
C PHE A 554 9.50 -17.28 -14.78
N ASP A 555 8.46 -17.20 -13.95
CA ASP A 555 8.19 -18.15 -12.86
C ASP A 555 7.87 -19.55 -13.40
N GLY A 556 8.91 -20.27 -13.81
CA GLY A 556 8.84 -21.62 -14.36
C GLY A 556 8.45 -22.69 -13.33
N PRO A 557 8.06 -23.90 -13.79
CA PRO A 557 7.68 -25.00 -12.91
C PRO A 557 8.80 -25.40 -11.94
N ASP A 558 10.05 -25.08 -12.25
CA ASP A 558 11.23 -25.35 -11.41
C ASP A 558 11.11 -24.78 -9.99
N LYS A 559 10.41 -23.63 -9.80
CA LYS A 559 10.10 -23.08 -8.47
C LYS A 559 9.22 -24.02 -7.64
N PHE A 560 8.26 -24.70 -8.28
CA PHE A 560 7.33 -25.63 -7.64
C PHE A 560 7.92 -27.03 -7.51
N LEU A 561 8.77 -27.46 -8.46
CA LEU A 561 9.54 -28.70 -8.38
C LEU A 561 10.54 -28.67 -7.21
N ALA A 562 11.20 -27.54 -6.95
CA ALA A 562 12.05 -27.38 -5.77
C ALA A 562 11.29 -27.42 -4.43
N LEU A 563 9.99 -27.11 -4.44
CA LEU A 563 9.12 -27.24 -3.28
C LEU A 563 8.55 -28.65 -3.10
N ASP A 564 8.72 -29.58 -4.05
CA ASP A 564 8.03 -30.88 -4.05
C ASP A 564 8.43 -31.80 -2.88
N GLU A 565 9.62 -31.59 -2.33
CA GLU A 565 10.14 -32.29 -1.15
C GLU A 565 9.51 -31.76 0.16
N VAL A 566 9.02 -30.51 0.18
CA VAL A 566 8.61 -29.74 1.38
C VAL A 566 7.15 -29.97 1.76
N LYS A 567 6.81 -31.21 2.15
CA LYS A 567 5.43 -31.62 2.48
C LYS A 567 4.83 -30.97 3.74
N SER A 568 5.61 -30.18 4.47
CA SER A 568 5.31 -29.55 5.76
C SER A 568 4.84 -28.09 5.65
N LEU A 569 4.74 -27.53 4.44
CA LEU A 569 4.48 -26.11 4.20
C LEU A 569 3.10 -25.63 4.69
N ARG A 570 3.09 -24.49 5.40
CA ARG A 570 1.91 -23.76 5.90
C ARG A 570 1.62 -22.46 5.15
N THR A 571 2.64 -21.72 4.71
CA THR A 571 2.49 -20.51 3.88
C THR A 571 3.14 -20.66 2.52
N PHE A 572 2.40 -20.36 1.46
CA PHE A 572 2.94 -20.02 0.14
C PHE A 572 2.44 -18.63 -0.27
N LEU A 573 3.36 -17.67 -0.44
CA LEU A 573 3.05 -16.26 -0.67
C LEU A 573 3.91 -15.62 -1.79
N PRO A 574 3.42 -15.60 -3.04
CA PRO A 574 3.96 -14.72 -4.07
C PRO A 574 3.82 -13.24 -3.69
N LEU A 575 4.83 -12.46 -4.06
CA LEU A 575 4.96 -11.04 -3.77
C LEU A 575 5.28 -10.27 -5.05
N THR A 576 4.56 -9.18 -5.27
CA THR A 576 4.73 -8.26 -6.39
C THR A 576 5.64 -7.09 -6.01
N CYS A 577 6.61 -6.74 -6.86
CA CYS A 577 7.39 -5.50 -6.72
C CYS A 577 6.70 -4.28 -7.34
N SER A 578 5.76 -4.51 -8.25
CA SER A 578 4.98 -3.52 -9.01
C SER A 578 3.66 -4.16 -9.41
N ASN A 579 2.61 -3.38 -9.74
CA ASN A 579 1.44 -3.91 -10.43
C ASN A 579 1.86 -4.50 -11.81
N PRO A 580 1.76 -5.82 -12.02
CA PRO A 580 2.09 -6.42 -13.31
C PRO A 580 1.09 -5.98 -14.39
N SER A 581 1.57 -5.75 -15.61
CA SER A 581 0.68 -5.49 -16.76
C SER A 581 0.07 -6.76 -17.38
N GLN A 582 0.51 -7.94 -16.93
CA GLN A 582 0.16 -9.26 -17.44
C GLN A 582 0.28 -10.31 -16.32
N CYS A 583 -0.56 -11.34 -16.33
CA CYS A 583 -0.47 -12.48 -15.42
C CYS A 583 0.75 -13.38 -15.74
N PHE A 584 1.29 -14.06 -14.74
CA PHE A 584 2.44 -14.95 -14.87
C PHE A 584 2.01 -16.36 -15.29
N ALA A 585 2.65 -16.93 -16.31
CA ALA A 585 2.25 -18.22 -16.88
C ALA A 585 2.70 -19.40 -16.00
N LEU A 586 1.74 -20.04 -15.34
CA LEU A 586 1.90 -21.30 -14.62
C LEU A 586 0.78 -22.25 -15.06
N SER A 587 1.07 -23.54 -15.25
CA SER A 587 0.06 -24.49 -15.75
C SER A 587 -0.85 -25.00 -14.64
N ASP A 588 -2.16 -25.09 -14.92
CA ASP A 588 -3.17 -25.62 -13.98
C ASP A 588 -2.79 -27.05 -13.47
N ILE A 589 -2.05 -27.83 -14.27
CA ILE A 589 -1.55 -29.18 -13.92
C ILE A 589 -0.50 -29.14 -12.80
N VAL A 590 0.54 -28.29 -12.93
CA VAL A 590 1.63 -28.21 -11.93
C VAL A 590 1.09 -27.80 -10.56
N ILE A 591 0.13 -26.86 -10.54
CA ILE A 591 -0.58 -26.48 -9.31
C ILE A 591 -1.37 -27.65 -8.74
N SER A 592 -2.08 -28.41 -9.59
CA SER A 592 -2.90 -29.53 -9.16
C SER A 592 -2.09 -30.65 -8.52
N GLU A 593 -0.94 -31.00 -9.09
CA GLU A 593 -0.02 -32.02 -8.54
C GLU A 593 0.69 -31.54 -7.25
N TRP A 594 1.04 -30.26 -7.19
CA TRP A 594 1.70 -29.66 -6.02
C TRP A 594 0.73 -29.53 -4.82
N LEU A 595 -0.48 -29.03 -5.02
CA LEU A 595 -1.49 -28.89 -3.94
C LEU A 595 -1.90 -30.23 -3.32
N GLN A 596 -1.85 -31.34 -4.06
CA GLN A 596 -2.10 -32.68 -3.51
C GLN A 596 -1.02 -33.13 -2.49
N LYS A 597 0.16 -32.51 -2.50
CA LYS A 597 1.27 -32.82 -1.57
C LYS A 597 1.28 -31.88 -0.35
N MET A 598 0.81 -30.64 -0.52
CA MET A 598 0.94 -29.53 0.45
C MET A 598 -0.19 -29.47 1.49
N LYS A 599 -0.42 -30.56 2.22
CA LYS A 599 -1.65 -30.75 3.01
C LYS A 599 -1.81 -29.80 4.21
N TYR A 600 -0.72 -29.23 4.72
CA TYR A 600 -0.72 -28.35 5.91
C TYR A 600 -0.86 -26.85 5.60
N LEU A 601 -1.13 -26.45 4.35
CA LEU A 601 -1.29 -25.05 3.96
C LEU A 601 -2.41 -24.35 4.76
N ARG A 602 -2.04 -23.24 5.42
CA ARG A 602 -2.92 -22.28 6.10
C ARG A 602 -3.08 -20.99 5.28
N VAL A 603 -2.01 -20.59 4.58
CA VAL A 603 -1.98 -19.45 3.66
C VAL A 603 -1.57 -19.93 2.27
N LEU A 604 -2.45 -19.73 1.30
CA LEU A 604 -2.16 -19.93 -0.12
C LEU A 604 -2.54 -18.65 -0.88
N SER A 605 -1.55 -17.92 -1.39
CA SER A 605 -1.78 -16.95 -2.47
C SER A 605 -1.26 -17.53 -3.78
N VAL A 606 -2.06 -17.46 -4.82
CA VAL A 606 -1.65 -17.64 -6.22
C VAL A 606 -2.10 -16.44 -7.06
N SER A 607 -2.11 -15.27 -6.41
CA SER A 607 -2.41 -13.97 -7.01
C SER A 607 -1.53 -13.71 -8.24
N TRP A 608 -2.09 -13.09 -9.27
CA TRP A 608 -1.43 -12.77 -10.55
C TRP A 608 -0.93 -13.95 -11.40
N TYR A 609 -1.09 -15.22 -11.01
CA TYR A 609 -0.82 -16.36 -11.91
C TYR A 609 -1.97 -16.54 -12.93
N ALA A 610 -1.64 -17.01 -14.13
CA ALA A 610 -2.58 -17.20 -15.25
C ALA A 610 -3.43 -18.48 -15.14
N ILE A 611 -4.05 -18.67 -13.97
CA ILE A 611 -4.81 -19.86 -13.56
C ILE A 611 -6.25 -19.74 -14.07
N ASN A 612 -6.76 -20.80 -14.71
CA ASN A 612 -8.11 -20.81 -15.27
C ASN A 612 -9.09 -21.58 -14.38
N LYS A 613 -8.60 -22.59 -13.65
CA LYS A 613 -9.37 -23.47 -12.77
C LYS A 613 -8.56 -23.93 -11.56
N LEU A 614 -9.25 -24.20 -10.45
CA LEU A 614 -8.68 -24.90 -9.29
C LEU A 614 -9.07 -26.39 -9.29
N PRO A 615 -8.23 -27.30 -8.76
CA PRO A 615 -8.51 -28.72 -8.73
C PRO A 615 -9.62 -29.08 -7.72
N ASP A 616 -10.40 -30.12 -8.02
CA ASP A 616 -11.40 -30.65 -7.07
C ASP A 616 -10.76 -31.20 -5.78
N SER A 617 -9.49 -31.61 -5.80
CA SER A 617 -8.73 -32.02 -4.60
C SER A 617 -8.43 -30.89 -3.61
N LEU A 618 -8.82 -29.64 -3.89
CA LEU A 618 -8.63 -28.51 -2.96
C LEU A 618 -9.22 -28.76 -1.56
N HIS A 619 -10.25 -29.60 -1.44
CA HIS A 619 -10.86 -29.99 -0.16
C HIS A 619 -9.91 -30.76 0.79
N GLU A 620 -8.77 -31.26 0.29
CA GLU A 620 -7.75 -31.91 1.13
C GLU A 620 -6.91 -30.91 1.93
N LEU A 621 -6.95 -29.61 1.57
CA LEU A 621 -6.25 -28.54 2.29
C LEU A 621 -7.03 -28.10 3.54
N THR A 622 -7.35 -29.04 4.43
CA THR A 622 -8.25 -28.82 5.58
C THR A 622 -7.83 -27.69 6.50
N HIS A 623 -6.53 -27.37 6.53
CA HIS A 623 -5.95 -26.30 7.34
C HIS A 623 -6.09 -24.89 6.73
N LEU A 624 -6.59 -24.76 5.49
CA LEU A 624 -6.53 -23.51 4.75
C LEU A 624 -7.44 -22.43 5.36
N ARG A 625 -6.82 -21.28 5.68
CA ARG A 625 -7.46 -20.13 6.36
C ARG A 625 -7.44 -18.86 5.52
N TYR A 626 -6.46 -18.71 4.64
CA TYR A 626 -6.33 -17.60 3.69
C TYR A 626 -6.12 -18.16 2.29
N LEU A 627 -7.00 -17.77 1.36
CA LEU A 627 -6.91 -18.11 -0.06
C LEU A 627 -7.00 -16.82 -0.90
N ASP A 628 -5.95 -16.51 -1.65
CA ASP A 628 -5.88 -15.34 -2.53
C ASP A 628 -5.67 -15.79 -3.98
N LEU A 629 -6.66 -15.47 -4.79
CA LEU A 629 -6.77 -15.80 -6.21
C LEU A 629 -6.90 -14.52 -7.04
N SER A 630 -6.59 -13.35 -6.48
CA SER A 630 -6.81 -12.07 -7.17
C SER A 630 -5.97 -11.96 -8.44
N HIS A 631 -6.47 -11.25 -9.44
CA HIS A 631 -5.82 -11.08 -10.75
C HIS A 631 -5.48 -12.40 -11.48
N THR A 632 -6.23 -13.48 -11.20
CA THR A 632 -6.20 -14.74 -11.97
C THR A 632 -7.29 -14.76 -13.06
N LEU A 633 -7.23 -15.73 -13.97
CA LEU A 633 -8.18 -15.94 -15.07
C LEU A 633 -9.31 -16.91 -14.70
N ILE A 634 -9.63 -17.02 -13.40
CA ILE A 634 -10.49 -18.08 -12.89
C ILE A 634 -11.97 -17.85 -13.24
N SER A 635 -12.53 -18.77 -14.03
CA SER A 635 -13.92 -18.70 -14.51
C SER A 635 -14.95 -19.32 -13.57
N GLU A 636 -14.53 -20.30 -12.77
CA GLU A 636 -15.37 -21.02 -11.80
C GLU A 636 -14.55 -21.48 -10.59
N LEU A 637 -15.19 -21.50 -9.41
CA LEU A 637 -14.61 -22.07 -8.19
C LEU A 637 -15.19 -23.47 -7.94
N PRO A 638 -14.35 -24.50 -7.69
CA PRO A 638 -14.82 -25.86 -7.52
C PRO A 638 -15.65 -26.02 -6.24
N SER A 639 -16.65 -26.90 -6.27
CA SER A 639 -17.56 -27.09 -5.12
C SER A 639 -16.86 -27.68 -3.88
N SER A 640 -15.65 -28.22 -4.05
CA SER A 640 -14.73 -28.70 -3.02
C SER A 640 -14.25 -27.57 -2.08
N LEU A 641 -14.10 -26.34 -2.59
CA LEU A 641 -13.70 -25.15 -1.81
C LEU A 641 -14.66 -24.88 -0.64
N CYS A 642 -15.94 -25.20 -0.81
CA CYS A 642 -16.97 -25.06 0.22
C CYS A 642 -16.82 -26.03 1.42
N SER A 643 -15.90 -26.99 1.34
CA SER A 643 -15.57 -27.90 2.46
C SER A 643 -14.42 -27.36 3.34
N LEU A 644 -13.83 -26.21 2.99
CA LEU A 644 -12.72 -25.59 3.74
C LEU A 644 -13.24 -24.81 4.94
N TYR A 645 -13.82 -25.50 5.93
CA TYR A 645 -14.53 -24.86 7.05
C TYR A 645 -13.69 -23.91 7.91
N ASN A 646 -12.36 -23.93 7.80
CA ASN A 646 -11.44 -23.01 8.48
C ASN A 646 -11.14 -21.72 7.72
N LEU A 647 -11.64 -21.56 6.49
CA LEU A 647 -11.36 -20.41 5.64
C LEU A 647 -11.90 -19.11 6.26
N GLN A 648 -11.01 -18.16 6.49
CA GLN A 648 -11.28 -16.85 7.11
C GLN A 648 -11.14 -15.71 6.11
N THR A 649 -10.29 -15.86 5.10
CA THR A 649 -10.07 -14.87 4.04
C THR A 649 -10.13 -15.55 2.67
N LEU A 650 -10.94 -14.99 1.77
CA LEU A 650 -11.00 -15.36 0.35
C LEU A 650 -10.94 -14.10 -0.51
N PHE A 651 -9.89 -13.96 -1.30
CA PHE A 651 -9.72 -12.85 -2.25
C PHE A 651 -9.85 -13.34 -3.70
N LEU A 652 -10.71 -12.66 -4.45
CA LEU A 652 -11.10 -12.93 -5.85
C LEU A 652 -11.09 -11.62 -6.66
N SER A 653 -10.34 -10.61 -6.21
CA SER A 653 -10.42 -9.28 -6.81
C SER A 653 -9.80 -9.24 -8.21
N ASN A 654 -10.48 -8.55 -9.11
CA ASN A 654 -10.20 -8.47 -10.55
C ASN A 654 -10.23 -9.81 -11.31
N CYS A 655 -10.86 -10.87 -10.75
CA CYS A 655 -11.14 -12.12 -11.46
C CYS A 655 -12.33 -11.94 -12.43
N GLY A 656 -12.06 -11.29 -13.56
CA GLY A 656 -13.08 -10.83 -14.51
C GLY A 656 -13.97 -11.94 -15.08
N ASP A 657 -13.45 -13.15 -15.29
CA ASP A 657 -14.21 -14.26 -15.88
C ASP A 657 -15.12 -15.00 -14.86
N LEU A 658 -14.99 -14.70 -13.56
CA LEU A 658 -15.80 -15.33 -12.52
C LEU A 658 -17.23 -14.74 -12.50
N THR A 659 -18.22 -15.55 -12.91
CA THR A 659 -19.62 -15.09 -13.02
C THR A 659 -20.60 -15.63 -11.96
N ALA A 660 -20.19 -16.61 -11.15
CA ALA A 660 -20.98 -17.12 -10.03
C ALA A 660 -20.08 -17.66 -8.90
N LEU A 661 -20.54 -17.55 -7.64
CA LEU A 661 -19.95 -18.23 -6.49
C LEU A 661 -20.63 -19.60 -6.27
N PRO A 662 -19.90 -20.63 -5.80
CA PRO A 662 -20.46 -21.96 -5.62
C PRO A 662 -21.55 -21.96 -4.52
N PRO A 663 -22.73 -22.59 -4.71
CA PRO A 663 -23.88 -22.43 -3.81
C PRO A 663 -23.63 -22.75 -2.34
N LYS A 664 -22.67 -23.65 -2.04
CA LYS A 664 -22.29 -24.03 -0.68
C LYS A 664 -21.30 -23.07 0.01
N ILE A 665 -20.90 -21.96 -0.62
CA ILE A 665 -19.97 -21.01 0.01
C ILE A 665 -20.52 -20.44 1.34
N VAL A 666 -21.85 -20.47 1.51
CA VAL A 666 -22.56 -20.10 2.75
C VAL A 666 -22.40 -21.10 3.91
N ASP A 667 -21.74 -22.24 3.66
CA ASP A 667 -21.31 -23.21 4.69
C ASP A 667 -19.96 -22.83 5.33
N LEU A 668 -19.21 -21.87 4.75
CA LEU A 668 -17.93 -21.36 5.28
C LEU A 668 -18.14 -20.38 6.45
N ILE A 669 -18.75 -20.86 7.54
CA ILE A 669 -19.19 -20.04 8.68
C ILE A 669 -18.08 -19.24 9.39
N ASN A 670 -16.81 -19.58 9.18
CA ASN A 670 -15.65 -18.87 9.72
C ASN A 670 -15.14 -17.74 8.81
N LEU A 671 -15.69 -17.56 7.61
CA LEU A 671 -15.26 -16.53 6.65
C LEU A 671 -15.49 -15.12 7.20
N ARG A 672 -14.44 -14.30 7.21
CA ARG A 672 -14.38 -12.94 7.76
C ARG A 672 -14.17 -11.89 6.66
N HIS A 673 -13.37 -12.23 5.65
CA HIS A 673 -13.03 -11.34 4.54
C HIS A 673 -13.35 -12.04 3.23
N LEU A 674 -14.25 -11.44 2.44
CA LEU A 674 -14.53 -11.83 1.07
C LEU A 674 -14.35 -10.62 0.17
N ASP A 675 -13.30 -10.63 -0.65
CA ASP A 675 -13.14 -9.66 -1.72
C ASP A 675 -13.54 -10.30 -3.06
N VAL A 676 -14.53 -9.71 -3.71
CA VAL A 676 -15.06 -10.07 -5.04
C VAL A 676 -15.08 -8.85 -5.98
N SER A 677 -14.33 -7.79 -5.64
CA SER A 677 -14.32 -6.54 -6.39
C SER A 677 -13.80 -6.74 -7.82
N GLY A 678 -14.47 -6.15 -8.81
CA GLY A 678 -14.08 -6.30 -10.21
C GLY A 678 -14.34 -7.67 -10.84
N THR A 679 -15.09 -8.55 -10.17
CA THR A 679 -15.64 -9.78 -10.76
C THR A 679 -16.91 -9.49 -11.57
N ASN A 680 -17.32 -10.43 -12.43
CA ASN A 680 -18.60 -10.36 -13.17
C ASN A 680 -19.72 -11.21 -12.52
N LEU A 681 -19.73 -11.28 -11.18
CA LEU A 681 -20.73 -12.03 -10.42
C LEU A 681 -22.16 -11.56 -10.72
N LYS A 682 -23.05 -12.51 -11.03
CA LYS A 682 -24.44 -12.23 -11.40
C LYS A 682 -25.37 -12.06 -10.19
N GLU A 683 -25.14 -12.82 -9.12
CA GLU A 683 -25.92 -12.80 -7.87
C GLU A 683 -25.10 -13.45 -6.74
N MET A 684 -25.39 -13.10 -5.48
CA MET A 684 -24.87 -13.83 -4.32
C MET A 684 -25.66 -15.13 -4.09
N PRO A 685 -25.03 -16.25 -3.70
CA PRO A 685 -25.72 -17.50 -3.39
C PRO A 685 -26.80 -17.37 -2.32
N CYS A 686 -27.82 -18.23 -2.35
CA CYS A 686 -28.95 -18.22 -1.41
C CYS A 686 -28.52 -18.44 0.06
N GLU A 687 -29.28 -17.89 1.02
CA GLU A 687 -28.98 -17.92 2.47
C GLU A 687 -27.63 -17.25 2.86
N PHE A 688 -27.16 -16.24 2.12
CA PHE A 688 -25.83 -15.62 2.33
C PHE A 688 -25.65 -15.01 3.73
N GLY A 689 -26.73 -14.57 4.37
CA GLY A 689 -26.71 -14.07 5.75
C GLY A 689 -26.43 -15.14 6.83
N ARG A 690 -26.13 -16.37 6.43
CA ARG A 690 -25.47 -17.38 7.29
C ARG A 690 -24.04 -17.00 7.68
N LEU A 691 -23.33 -16.23 6.84
CA LEU A 691 -21.91 -15.87 7.00
C LEU A 691 -21.69 -14.73 8.03
N LYS A 692 -22.24 -14.89 9.25
CA LYS A 692 -22.23 -13.89 10.33
C LYS A 692 -20.83 -13.47 10.83
N SER A 693 -19.80 -14.23 10.47
CA SER A 693 -18.40 -13.93 10.76
C SER A 693 -17.80 -12.85 9.87
N LEU A 694 -18.45 -12.48 8.76
CA LEU A 694 -17.97 -11.45 7.83
C LEU A 694 -17.74 -10.09 8.53
N ARG A 695 -16.68 -9.42 8.08
CA ARG A 695 -16.18 -8.10 8.50
C ARG A 695 -15.90 -7.23 7.28
N VAL A 696 -15.33 -7.81 6.23
CA VAL A 696 -15.19 -7.19 4.91
C VAL A 696 -15.95 -8.01 3.89
N LEU A 697 -16.82 -7.33 3.14
CA LEU A 697 -17.42 -7.81 1.90
C LEU A 697 -17.35 -6.65 0.92
N THR A 698 -16.60 -6.77 -0.18
CA THR A 698 -16.49 -5.67 -1.13
C THR A 698 -17.80 -5.47 -1.89
N ASP A 699 -18.24 -6.44 -2.70
CA ASP A 699 -19.51 -6.37 -3.44
C ASP A 699 -20.56 -7.40 -2.95
N PHE A 700 -21.79 -6.94 -2.72
CA PHE A 700 -22.99 -7.77 -2.56
C PHE A 700 -23.90 -7.60 -3.77
N VAL A 701 -23.97 -8.62 -4.62
CA VAL A 701 -24.80 -8.60 -5.84
C VAL A 701 -26.20 -9.16 -5.55
N VAL A 702 -27.20 -8.27 -5.52
CA VAL A 702 -28.58 -8.62 -5.15
C VAL A 702 -29.20 -9.55 -6.20
N GLY A 703 -29.71 -10.71 -5.76
CA GLY A 703 -30.49 -11.64 -6.58
C GLY A 703 -31.93 -11.16 -6.82
N ARG A 704 -32.61 -11.68 -7.85
CA ARG A 704 -34.01 -11.30 -8.18
C ARG A 704 -34.98 -12.46 -7.89
N ASP A 705 -34.96 -13.43 -8.79
CA ASP A 705 -35.76 -14.66 -8.75
C ASP A 705 -34.95 -15.85 -8.18
N SER A 706 -33.62 -15.74 -8.27
CA SER A 706 -32.58 -16.62 -7.73
C SER A 706 -31.60 -15.83 -6.85
N GLY A 707 -30.72 -16.53 -6.13
CA GLY A 707 -29.71 -15.94 -5.25
C GLY A 707 -30.26 -15.40 -3.92
N SER A 708 -29.44 -14.58 -3.25
CA SER A 708 -29.83 -13.88 -2.01
C SER A 708 -30.46 -12.51 -2.29
N LYS A 709 -31.61 -12.31 -1.65
CA LYS A 709 -32.28 -11.00 -1.50
C LYS A 709 -31.46 -10.05 -0.63
N ILE A 710 -31.73 -8.75 -0.75
CA ILE A 710 -31.02 -7.72 0.02
C ILE A 710 -31.26 -7.87 1.55
N SER A 711 -32.39 -8.44 1.95
CA SER A 711 -32.73 -8.73 3.35
C SER A 711 -31.77 -9.71 4.06
N GLU A 712 -31.01 -10.52 3.32
CA GLU A 712 -29.95 -11.35 3.91
C GLU A 712 -28.84 -10.50 4.56
N LEU A 713 -28.61 -9.26 4.08
CA LEU A 713 -27.70 -8.31 4.72
C LEU A 713 -28.12 -7.97 6.16
N GLY A 714 -29.40 -8.05 6.51
CA GLY A 714 -29.88 -7.78 7.87
C GLY A 714 -29.23 -8.65 8.94
N LYS A 715 -28.76 -9.84 8.55
CA LYS A 715 -28.08 -10.82 9.43
C LYS A 715 -26.57 -10.54 9.57
N LEU A 716 -26.00 -9.68 8.72
CA LEU A 716 -24.57 -9.33 8.66
C LEU A 716 -24.32 -7.96 9.33
N SER A 717 -24.37 -7.91 10.66
CA SER A 717 -24.28 -6.67 11.45
C SER A 717 -22.86 -6.09 11.60
N GLN A 718 -21.83 -6.85 11.23
CA GLN A 718 -20.42 -6.57 11.57
C GLN A 718 -19.56 -6.08 10.38
N LEU A 719 -20.19 -5.73 9.25
CA LEU A 719 -19.51 -5.25 8.05
C LEU A 719 -18.94 -3.83 8.22
N ARG A 720 -17.67 -3.63 7.85
CA ARG A 720 -16.95 -2.34 7.92
C ARG A 720 -17.03 -1.53 6.61
N THR A 721 -17.16 -2.23 5.48
CA THR A 721 -17.29 -1.71 4.11
C THR A 721 -18.33 -2.56 3.37
N LEU A 722 -19.10 -1.95 2.46
CA LEU A 722 -20.07 -2.66 1.62
C LEU A 722 -20.41 -1.88 0.34
N CYS A 723 -20.32 -2.53 -0.82
CA CYS A 723 -20.99 -2.13 -2.05
C CYS A 723 -22.21 -3.03 -2.29
N ILE A 724 -23.35 -2.46 -2.68
CA ILE A 724 -24.57 -3.19 -3.03
C ILE A 724 -24.87 -2.96 -4.50
N ILE A 725 -24.75 -4.01 -5.31
CA ILE A 725 -24.89 -3.97 -6.77
C ILE A 725 -26.19 -4.64 -7.19
N ARG A 726 -26.79 -4.16 -8.30
CA ARG A 726 -28.07 -4.61 -8.88
C ARG A 726 -29.29 -4.27 -8.03
N LEU A 727 -29.28 -3.10 -7.38
CA LEU A 727 -30.37 -2.64 -6.51
C LEU A 727 -31.76 -2.56 -7.19
N GLN A 728 -31.85 -2.54 -8.52
CA GLN A 728 -33.12 -2.71 -9.24
C GLN A 728 -33.82 -4.07 -9.02
N ASN A 729 -33.12 -5.06 -8.46
CA ASN A 729 -33.66 -6.40 -8.20
C ASN A 729 -34.48 -6.46 -6.90
N VAL A 730 -34.34 -5.48 -6.01
CA VAL A 730 -35.20 -5.32 -4.81
C VAL A 730 -36.60 -4.91 -5.27
N VAL A 731 -37.65 -5.47 -4.67
CA VAL A 731 -39.04 -5.34 -5.15
C VAL A 731 -40.01 -4.61 -4.22
N SER A 732 -39.56 -4.14 -3.05
CA SER A 732 -40.38 -3.37 -2.10
C SER A 732 -39.55 -2.64 -1.03
N ALA A 733 -40.16 -1.64 -0.40
CA ALA A 733 -39.72 -1.00 0.84
C ALA A 733 -39.44 -2.01 1.96
N THR A 734 -40.29 -3.03 2.10
CA THR A 734 -40.15 -4.05 3.15
C THR A 734 -38.85 -4.82 2.98
N GLU A 735 -38.54 -5.35 1.79
CA GLU A 735 -37.30 -6.08 1.56
C GLU A 735 -36.06 -5.17 1.70
N ALA A 736 -36.15 -3.91 1.26
CA ALA A 736 -35.10 -2.90 1.45
C ALA A 736 -34.83 -2.62 2.94
N SER A 737 -35.87 -2.42 3.75
CA SER A 737 -35.74 -2.15 5.19
C SER A 737 -35.17 -3.32 5.99
N GLU A 738 -35.46 -4.57 5.58
CA GLU A 738 -34.90 -5.79 6.19
C GLU A 738 -33.37 -5.89 6.07
N ALA A 739 -32.74 -5.19 5.11
CA ALA A 739 -31.27 -5.09 5.01
C ALA A 739 -30.63 -4.41 6.24
N ASN A 740 -31.42 -3.62 6.98
CA ASN A 740 -31.10 -3.04 8.29
C ASN A 740 -29.72 -2.36 8.36
N LEU A 741 -29.42 -1.53 7.35
CA LEU A 741 -28.16 -0.76 7.25
C LEU A 741 -27.98 0.20 8.44
N LYS A 742 -29.10 0.67 9.02
CA LYS A 742 -29.16 1.55 10.19
C LYS A 742 -28.56 0.96 11.46
N SER A 743 -28.48 -0.37 11.60
CA SER A 743 -27.88 -1.06 12.76
C SER A 743 -26.40 -1.44 12.59
N LYS A 744 -25.80 -1.16 11.42
CA LYS A 744 -24.42 -1.56 11.12
C LYS A 744 -23.43 -0.53 11.68
N GLU A 745 -23.18 -0.60 12.99
CA GLU A 745 -22.44 0.46 13.69
C GLU A 745 -20.99 0.66 13.22
N TYR A 746 -20.38 -0.40 12.69
CA TYR A 746 -19.00 -0.43 12.14
C TYR A 746 -18.90 0.01 10.67
N LEU A 747 -20.02 0.20 9.96
CA LEU A 747 -20.02 0.50 8.54
C LEU A 747 -19.50 1.92 8.28
N SER A 748 -18.38 2.02 7.57
CA SER A 748 -17.62 3.25 7.35
C SER A 748 -17.67 3.74 5.90
N GLU A 749 -17.69 2.81 4.93
CA GLU A 749 -17.89 3.09 3.51
C GLU A 749 -19.08 2.29 2.96
N LEU A 750 -19.90 2.95 2.14
CA LEU A 750 -21.08 2.35 1.51
C LEU A 750 -21.22 2.81 0.05
N ILE A 751 -21.48 1.86 -0.84
CA ILE A 751 -21.76 2.13 -2.26
C ILE A 751 -23.11 1.50 -2.63
N PHE A 752 -23.98 2.27 -3.29
CA PHE A 752 -25.24 1.80 -3.86
C PHE A 752 -25.17 1.87 -5.39
N LYS A 753 -25.35 0.75 -6.08
CA LYS A 753 -25.18 0.65 -7.54
C LYS A 753 -26.34 -0.06 -8.23
N TRP A 754 -27.04 0.69 -9.08
CA TRP A 754 -28.01 0.16 -10.03
C TRP A 754 -27.31 -0.24 -11.34
N THR A 755 -27.95 -1.10 -12.13
CA THR A 755 -27.53 -1.37 -13.52
C THR A 755 -28.07 -0.29 -14.46
N THR A 756 -27.29 0.11 -15.45
CA THR A 756 -27.68 1.11 -16.45
C THR A 756 -28.91 0.69 -17.27
N GLY A 757 -29.83 1.62 -17.53
CA GLY A 757 -30.99 1.40 -18.41
C GLY A 757 -32.24 0.79 -17.74
N THR A 758 -32.30 0.72 -16.41
CA THR A 758 -33.47 0.19 -15.68
C THR A 758 -34.47 1.30 -15.36
N ASN A 759 -35.60 1.32 -16.06
CA ASN A 759 -36.55 2.45 -16.08
C ASN A 759 -37.59 2.47 -14.94
N ASP A 760 -37.45 1.64 -13.89
CA ASP A 760 -38.36 1.72 -12.73
C ASP A 760 -37.91 2.86 -11.79
N VAL A 761 -38.60 4.00 -11.92
CA VAL A 761 -38.38 5.21 -11.13
C VAL A 761 -38.96 5.08 -9.73
N ASN A 762 -40.15 4.47 -9.60
CA ASN A 762 -40.90 4.42 -8.35
C ASN A 762 -40.26 3.44 -7.37
N ASN A 763 -39.94 2.22 -7.83
CA ASN A 763 -39.23 1.24 -7.03
C ASN A 763 -37.85 1.76 -6.59
N GLY A 764 -37.15 2.51 -7.46
CA GLY A 764 -35.88 3.16 -7.11
C GLY A 764 -36.01 4.08 -5.88
N ILE A 765 -37.02 4.96 -5.87
CA ILE A 765 -37.29 5.88 -4.76
C ILE A 765 -37.69 5.10 -3.49
N GLU A 766 -38.62 4.15 -3.61
CA GLU A 766 -39.11 3.34 -2.49
C GLU A 766 -37.97 2.55 -1.82
N VAL A 767 -37.05 1.98 -2.61
CA VAL A 767 -35.87 1.26 -2.12
C VAL A 767 -34.88 2.21 -1.45
N LEU A 768 -34.51 3.35 -2.06
CA LEU A 768 -33.53 4.27 -1.46
C LEU A 768 -34.05 4.91 -0.16
N ASP A 769 -35.34 5.25 -0.08
CA ASP A 769 -35.96 5.82 1.13
C ASP A 769 -35.86 4.86 2.34
N ASN A 770 -35.82 3.55 2.09
CA ASN A 770 -35.73 2.50 3.13
C ASN A 770 -34.30 2.03 3.43
N LEU A 771 -33.29 2.42 2.63
CA LEU A 771 -31.88 2.03 2.81
C LEU A 771 -31.06 3.02 3.67
N GLN A 772 -31.66 3.62 4.71
CA GLN A 772 -30.96 4.54 5.62
C GLN A 772 -29.77 3.84 6.32
N PRO A 773 -28.52 4.34 6.15
CA PRO A 773 -27.34 3.78 6.80
C PRO A 773 -27.17 4.25 8.26
N HIS A 774 -26.22 3.66 8.98
CA HIS A 774 -25.86 4.12 10.33
C HIS A 774 -25.10 5.47 10.31
N LYS A 775 -25.30 6.29 11.35
CA LYS A 775 -24.73 7.64 11.53
C LYS A 775 -23.19 7.74 11.55
N ASN A 776 -22.49 6.61 11.65
CA ASN A 776 -21.02 6.56 11.66
C ASN A 776 -20.41 6.57 10.24
N LEU A 777 -21.24 6.50 9.19
CA LEU A 777 -20.79 6.42 7.80
C LEU A 777 -19.91 7.63 7.43
N LYS A 778 -18.72 7.36 6.87
CA LYS A 778 -17.74 8.37 6.44
C LYS A 778 -17.79 8.65 4.94
N LYS A 779 -18.13 7.64 4.13
CA LYS A 779 -18.10 7.73 2.67
C LYS A 779 -19.32 7.05 2.05
N LEU A 780 -20.01 7.75 1.17
CA LEU A 780 -21.19 7.26 0.44
C LEU A 780 -21.04 7.51 -1.05
N ILE A 781 -21.32 6.50 -1.86
CA ILE A 781 -21.41 6.63 -3.33
C ILE A 781 -22.76 6.07 -3.80
N ILE A 782 -23.45 6.82 -4.66
CA ILE A 782 -24.71 6.40 -5.30
C ILE A 782 -24.49 6.43 -6.82
N GLU A 783 -24.64 5.28 -7.49
CA GLU A 783 -24.33 5.11 -8.91
C GLU A 783 -25.53 4.56 -9.72
N ASN A 784 -25.81 5.18 -10.86
CA ASN A 784 -26.86 4.81 -11.85
C ASN A 784 -28.31 4.83 -11.31
N TYR A 785 -28.55 5.49 -10.19
CA TYR A 785 -29.85 5.57 -9.53
C TYR A 785 -30.97 6.14 -10.45
N SER A 786 -32.09 5.43 -10.52
CA SER A 786 -33.21 5.69 -11.45
C SER A 786 -34.30 6.64 -10.93
N GLY A 787 -34.28 6.99 -9.65
CA GLY A 787 -35.31 7.85 -9.05
C GLY A 787 -35.21 9.31 -9.48
N THR A 788 -36.33 10.05 -9.37
CA THR A 788 -36.40 11.49 -9.71
C THR A 788 -36.01 12.43 -8.57
N ARG A 789 -35.97 11.92 -7.33
CA ARG A 789 -35.44 12.60 -6.14
C ARG A 789 -34.57 11.65 -5.32
N PHE A 790 -33.69 12.21 -4.50
CA PHE A 790 -33.04 11.49 -3.41
C PHE A 790 -33.95 11.40 -2.18
N SER A 791 -33.52 10.61 -1.21
CA SER A 791 -34.18 10.41 0.08
C SER A 791 -33.80 11.48 1.09
N ASP A 792 -34.77 11.92 1.90
CA ASP A 792 -34.59 12.98 2.91
C ASP A 792 -33.49 12.66 3.95
N TRP A 793 -33.19 11.37 4.16
CA TRP A 793 -32.10 10.97 5.05
C TRP A 793 -30.71 11.40 4.55
N LEU A 794 -30.53 11.60 3.24
CA LEU A 794 -29.21 11.91 2.65
C LEU A 794 -28.71 13.32 3.01
N GLY A 795 -29.62 14.27 3.23
CA GLY A 795 -29.30 15.63 3.74
C GLY A 795 -29.43 15.76 5.26
N ASN A 796 -29.58 14.66 6.00
CA ASN A 796 -29.92 14.72 7.43
C ASN A 796 -28.68 15.04 8.31
N PRO A 797 -28.76 16.04 9.23
CA PRO A 797 -27.65 16.40 10.14
C PRO A 797 -27.10 15.26 11.01
N ILE A 798 -27.85 14.15 11.17
CA ILE A 798 -27.39 12.94 11.87
C ILE A 798 -26.12 12.34 11.22
N PHE A 799 -25.91 12.54 9.91
CA PHE A 799 -24.72 12.09 9.19
C PHE A 799 -23.52 13.06 9.33
N CYS A 800 -23.34 13.63 10.53
CA CYS A 800 -22.26 14.56 10.85
C CYS A 800 -20.84 13.96 10.76
N ASN A 801 -20.72 12.64 10.59
CA ASN A 801 -19.45 11.94 10.34
C ASN A 801 -19.10 11.78 8.85
N MET A 802 -20.00 12.10 7.93
CA MET A 802 -19.78 11.90 6.49
C MET A 802 -18.76 12.91 5.95
N VAL A 803 -17.68 12.40 5.36
CA VAL A 803 -16.52 13.15 4.85
C VAL A 803 -16.55 13.24 3.32
N SER A 804 -17.01 12.19 2.64
CA SER A 804 -17.05 12.13 1.17
C SER A 804 -18.40 11.63 0.68
N LEU A 805 -19.01 12.34 -0.28
CA LEU A 805 -20.23 11.95 -0.96
C LEU A 805 -20.04 12.03 -2.47
N SER A 806 -20.43 10.99 -3.20
CA SER A 806 -20.44 11.00 -4.66
C SER A 806 -21.78 10.51 -5.23
N LEU A 807 -22.37 11.33 -6.09
CA LEU A 807 -23.59 11.03 -6.85
C LEU A 807 -23.18 10.90 -8.32
N ARG A 808 -23.40 9.73 -8.93
CA ARG A 808 -22.88 9.37 -10.26
C ARG A 808 -23.96 8.76 -11.14
N SER A 809 -24.11 9.27 -12.36
CA SER A 809 -25.04 8.73 -13.37
C SER A 809 -26.51 8.68 -12.91
N CYS A 810 -26.90 9.51 -11.93
CA CYS A 810 -28.27 9.57 -11.41
C CYS A 810 -29.17 10.37 -12.38
N LYS A 811 -29.30 9.87 -13.62
CA LYS A 811 -29.80 10.62 -14.80
C LYS A 811 -31.17 11.27 -14.59
N ASN A 812 -32.06 10.61 -13.86
CA ASN A 812 -33.46 11.07 -13.68
C ASN A 812 -33.63 12.08 -12.53
N CYS A 813 -32.61 12.29 -11.70
CA CYS A 813 -32.71 13.17 -10.52
C CYS A 813 -32.79 14.64 -10.92
N MET A 814 -33.91 15.30 -10.56
CA MET A 814 -34.21 16.69 -10.92
C MET A 814 -33.72 17.71 -9.88
N SER A 815 -33.34 17.26 -8.69
CA SER A 815 -32.89 18.11 -7.58
C SER A 815 -31.87 17.41 -6.68
N LEU A 816 -31.16 18.21 -5.87
CA LEU A 816 -30.22 17.76 -4.85
C LEU A 816 -30.84 17.95 -3.45
N PRO A 817 -30.54 17.07 -2.47
CA PRO A 817 -30.97 17.26 -1.08
C PRO A 817 -30.12 18.30 -0.35
N ALA A 818 -30.50 18.64 0.89
CA ALA A 818 -29.84 19.62 1.76
C ALA A 818 -28.48 19.17 2.31
N LEU A 819 -27.51 18.98 1.42
CA LEU A 819 -26.15 18.54 1.73
C LEU A 819 -25.34 19.58 2.52
N GLY A 820 -25.72 20.86 2.48
CA GLY A 820 -25.03 21.93 3.21
C GLY A 820 -25.03 21.76 4.74
N HIS A 821 -25.94 20.95 5.30
CA HIS A 821 -26.00 20.65 6.73
C HIS A 821 -24.93 19.64 7.21
N LEU A 822 -24.22 18.96 6.30
CA LEU A 822 -23.27 17.89 6.62
C LEU A 822 -21.93 18.47 7.12
N SER A 823 -21.82 18.66 8.43
CA SER A 823 -20.75 19.45 9.06
C SER A 823 -19.31 19.02 8.74
N SER A 824 -19.07 17.72 8.51
CA SER A 824 -17.74 17.15 8.26
C SER A 824 -17.47 16.82 6.80
N LEU A 825 -18.40 17.13 5.89
CA LEU A 825 -18.27 16.85 4.46
C LEU A 825 -17.12 17.68 3.90
N GLN A 826 -16.07 17.01 3.41
CA GLN A 826 -14.87 17.61 2.82
C GLN A 826 -14.87 17.48 1.30
N GLU A 827 -15.53 16.46 0.75
CA GLU A 827 -15.56 16.18 -0.68
C GLU A 827 -16.98 15.89 -1.18
N LEU A 828 -17.38 16.56 -2.25
CA LEU A 828 -18.67 16.35 -2.91
C LEU A 828 -18.50 16.28 -4.43
N TYR A 829 -18.84 15.13 -5.01
CA TYR A 829 -18.77 14.86 -6.45
C TYR A 829 -20.17 14.59 -7.00
N ILE A 830 -20.58 15.35 -8.02
CA ILE A 830 -21.92 15.30 -8.63
C ILE A 830 -21.69 15.15 -10.14
N GLU A 831 -21.84 13.93 -10.65
CA GLU A 831 -21.37 13.53 -11.98
C GLU A 831 -22.48 12.84 -12.80
N LYS A 832 -22.61 13.18 -14.09
CA LYS A 832 -23.52 12.52 -15.07
C LYS A 832 -25.01 12.56 -14.68
N MET A 833 -25.47 13.63 -14.04
CA MET A 833 -26.89 13.84 -13.67
C MET A 833 -27.61 14.69 -14.73
N GLU A 834 -28.05 14.03 -15.80
CA GLU A 834 -28.65 14.66 -16.99
C GLU A 834 -29.90 15.49 -16.70
N GLY A 835 -30.78 15.02 -15.79
CA GLY A 835 -32.04 15.70 -15.43
C GLY A 835 -31.91 16.86 -14.41
N LEU A 836 -30.71 17.18 -13.93
CA LEU A 836 -30.52 18.22 -12.91
C LEU A 836 -30.52 19.62 -13.56
N GLU A 837 -31.70 20.22 -13.73
CA GLU A 837 -31.85 21.52 -14.40
C GLU A 837 -31.26 22.71 -13.62
N ARG A 838 -31.23 22.64 -12.28
CA ARG A 838 -30.75 23.73 -11.42
C ARG A 838 -30.21 23.25 -10.08
N VAL A 839 -29.27 24.02 -9.52
CA VAL A 839 -28.89 23.95 -8.11
C VAL A 839 -29.61 25.10 -7.41
N ASP A 840 -30.57 24.80 -6.53
CA ASP A 840 -31.39 25.79 -5.84
C ASP A 840 -31.19 25.79 -4.31
N GLN A 841 -31.96 26.61 -3.59
CA GLN A 841 -31.79 26.81 -2.15
C GLN A 841 -31.89 25.51 -1.33
N GLY A 842 -32.60 24.48 -1.82
CA GLY A 842 -32.71 23.18 -1.16
C GLY A 842 -31.39 22.41 -1.04
N PHE A 843 -30.35 22.79 -1.77
CA PHE A 843 -28.99 22.22 -1.69
C PHE A 843 -28.25 22.61 -0.39
N TYR A 844 -28.46 23.84 0.09
CA TYR A 844 -27.68 24.42 1.20
C TYR A 844 -28.34 24.15 2.56
N TRP A 845 -29.67 24.19 2.65
CA TRP A 845 -30.42 24.17 3.90
C TRP A 845 -31.85 23.63 3.72
N ASN A 846 -32.51 23.24 4.82
CA ASN A 846 -33.86 22.64 4.81
C ASN A 846 -34.92 23.41 5.61
N GLY A 847 -34.69 24.68 5.94
CA GLY A 847 -35.65 25.53 6.69
C GLY A 847 -35.17 26.03 8.06
N GLN A 848 -34.02 25.58 8.57
CA GLN A 848 -33.44 26.09 9.82
C GLN A 848 -32.51 27.28 9.58
N PHE A 849 -32.93 28.48 10.02
CA PHE A 849 -32.13 29.70 9.92
C PHE A 849 -30.88 29.67 10.83
N GLY A 850 -29.77 30.23 10.34
CA GLY A 850 -28.58 30.56 11.15
C GLY A 850 -27.44 29.53 11.16
N VAL A 851 -27.55 28.41 10.43
CA VAL A 851 -26.49 27.40 10.33
C VAL A 851 -25.62 27.65 9.10
N LYS A 852 -24.33 27.98 9.28
CA LYS A 852 -23.37 28.04 8.15
C LYS A 852 -23.31 26.71 7.43
N SER A 853 -23.51 26.72 6.11
CA SER A 853 -23.47 25.54 5.24
C SER A 853 -22.03 25.08 4.97
N PHE A 854 -21.86 23.83 4.51
CA PHE A 854 -20.63 23.27 3.92
C PHE A 854 -19.33 23.61 4.68
N ARG A 855 -19.39 23.61 6.02
CA ARG A 855 -18.35 24.16 6.92
C ARG A 855 -16.95 23.59 6.74
N SER A 856 -16.86 22.34 6.27
CA SER A 856 -15.61 21.59 6.08
C SER A 856 -15.30 21.31 4.60
N LEU A 857 -16.15 21.73 3.66
CA LEU A 857 -16.05 21.35 2.26
C LEU A 857 -14.77 21.94 1.66
N LYS A 858 -13.89 21.08 1.13
CA LYS A 858 -12.62 21.43 0.49
C LYS A 858 -12.71 21.28 -1.02
N THR A 859 -13.44 20.28 -1.50
CA THR A 859 -13.54 19.90 -2.91
C THR A 859 -15.00 19.79 -3.32
N LEU A 860 -15.40 20.53 -4.36
CA LEU A 860 -16.71 20.45 -5.01
C LEU A 860 -16.50 20.21 -6.51
N SER A 861 -17.16 19.19 -7.06
CA SER A 861 -16.95 18.77 -8.45
C SER A 861 -18.28 18.46 -9.13
N PHE A 862 -18.68 19.30 -10.08
CA PHE A 862 -19.80 19.07 -10.99
C PHE A 862 -19.26 18.58 -12.34
N LYS A 863 -19.74 17.43 -12.84
CA LYS A 863 -19.33 16.92 -14.17
C LYS A 863 -20.48 16.36 -14.98
N GLU A 864 -20.42 16.54 -16.30
CA GLU A 864 -21.36 15.96 -17.28
C GLU A 864 -22.83 16.23 -16.92
N LEU A 865 -23.14 17.49 -16.59
CA LEU A 865 -24.49 17.93 -16.23
C LEU A 865 -25.16 18.59 -17.44
N SER A 866 -25.69 17.74 -18.32
CA SER A 866 -26.15 18.13 -19.67
C SER A 866 -27.18 19.25 -19.69
N HIS A 867 -28.19 19.22 -18.81
CA HIS A 867 -29.27 20.21 -18.77
C HIS A 867 -29.14 21.23 -17.62
N TRP A 868 -28.01 21.29 -16.91
CA TRP A 868 -27.87 22.21 -15.79
C TRP A 868 -27.78 23.66 -16.29
N THR A 869 -28.85 24.42 -16.07
CA THR A 869 -29.01 25.79 -16.56
C THR A 869 -28.59 26.86 -15.56
N HIS A 870 -28.86 26.68 -14.26
CA HIS A 870 -28.68 27.74 -13.26
C HIS A 870 -28.10 27.24 -11.93
N TRP A 871 -27.16 28.00 -11.38
CA TRP A 871 -26.76 27.92 -9.97
C TRP A 871 -27.37 29.11 -9.23
N ILE A 872 -28.31 28.86 -8.33
CA ILE A 872 -28.94 29.88 -7.49
C ILE A 872 -28.21 29.94 -6.14
N PRO A 873 -27.68 31.11 -5.72
CA PRO A 873 -27.12 31.29 -4.38
C PRO A 873 -28.16 31.10 -3.27
N SER A 874 -27.66 30.91 -2.04
CA SER A 874 -28.49 31.00 -0.84
C SER A 874 -28.92 32.45 -0.57
N ALA A 875 -29.91 32.63 0.32
CA ALA A 875 -30.31 33.96 0.78
C ALA A 875 -29.23 34.68 1.63
N ASN A 876 -28.19 33.95 2.09
CA ASN A 876 -27.10 34.47 2.90
C ASN A 876 -25.76 34.31 2.13
N GLU A 877 -25.62 35.00 0.99
CA GLU A 877 -24.53 34.82 0.01
C GLU A 877 -23.11 34.75 0.63
N HIS A 878 -22.87 35.38 1.78
CA HIS A 878 -21.55 35.54 2.39
C HIS A 878 -20.98 34.31 3.13
N GLU A 879 -21.78 33.26 3.43
CA GLU A 879 -21.35 32.17 4.34
C GLU A 879 -21.51 30.73 3.80
N GLU A 880 -21.70 30.56 2.48
CA GLU A 880 -22.02 29.26 1.86
C GLU A 880 -20.88 28.24 1.85
N PHE A 881 -19.65 28.68 1.52
CA PHE A 881 -18.51 27.80 1.22
C PHE A 881 -17.21 28.29 1.89
N PRO A 882 -17.15 28.37 3.24
CA PRO A 882 -16.07 29.03 3.97
C PRO A 882 -14.68 28.40 3.75
N THR A 883 -14.61 27.10 3.48
CA THR A 883 -13.37 26.32 3.40
C THR A 883 -13.04 25.76 2.02
N LEU A 884 -13.86 26.03 1.00
CA LEU A 884 -13.73 25.43 -0.33
C LEU A 884 -12.42 25.86 -0.99
N GLN A 885 -11.61 24.89 -1.43
CA GLN A 885 -10.28 25.10 -2.03
C GLN A 885 -10.22 24.71 -3.50
N VAL A 886 -11.04 23.73 -3.92
CA VAL A 886 -11.09 23.21 -5.29
C VAL A 886 -12.53 23.19 -5.79
N LEU A 887 -12.78 23.85 -6.91
CA LEU A 887 -14.05 23.82 -7.64
C LEU A 887 -13.81 23.34 -9.08
N HIS A 888 -14.42 22.22 -9.45
CA HIS A 888 -14.43 21.69 -10.81
C HIS A 888 -15.85 21.75 -11.39
N ILE A 889 -15.95 22.25 -12.62
CA ILE A 889 -17.18 22.28 -13.43
C ILE A 889 -16.80 21.81 -14.84
N GLN A 890 -17.20 20.61 -15.26
CA GLN A 890 -16.71 20.00 -16.49
C GLN A 890 -17.82 19.34 -17.31
N GLY A 891 -18.06 19.77 -18.55
CA GLY A 891 -19.11 19.23 -19.41
C GLY A 891 -20.52 19.63 -18.97
N CYS A 892 -20.72 20.89 -18.62
CA CYS A 892 -22.03 21.45 -18.26
C CYS A 892 -22.42 22.50 -19.31
N PRO A 893 -22.86 22.09 -20.52
CA PRO A 893 -22.93 22.96 -21.70
C PRO A 893 -24.03 24.04 -21.59
N GLU A 894 -25.14 23.72 -20.94
CA GLU A 894 -26.31 24.57 -20.77
C GLU A 894 -26.18 25.61 -19.64
N LEU A 895 -25.07 25.64 -18.91
CA LEU A 895 -24.90 26.46 -17.72
C LEU A 895 -24.84 27.97 -18.05
N ILE A 896 -25.85 28.69 -17.57
CA ILE A 896 -26.06 30.13 -17.71
C ILE A 896 -25.88 30.81 -16.33
N GLY A 897 -25.43 32.07 -16.34
CA GLY A 897 -25.34 32.90 -15.14
C GLY A 897 -23.91 33.06 -14.62
N ARG A 898 -23.75 33.11 -13.29
CA ARG A 898 -22.50 33.39 -12.59
C ARG A 898 -22.29 32.38 -11.46
N LEU A 899 -21.03 32.11 -11.10
CA LEU A 899 -20.68 31.32 -9.92
C LEU A 899 -20.96 32.11 -8.61
N PRO A 900 -21.08 31.44 -7.45
CA PRO A 900 -21.19 32.11 -6.15
C PRO A 900 -20.06 33.12 -5.92
N LYS A 901 -20.39 34.32 -5.47
CA LYS A 901 -19.46 35.47 -5.36
C LYS A 901 -18.38 35.29 -4.28
N HIS A 902 -18.66 34.51 -3.23
CA HIS A 902 -17.92 34.54 -1.96
C HIS A 902 -17.03 33.32 -1.70
N LEU A 903 -16.33 32.84 -2.72
CA LEU A 903 -15.41 31.68 -2.62
C LEU A 903 -14.01 32.08 -2.11
N PHE A 904 -13.95 32.77 -0.96
CA PHE A 904 -12.72 33.37 -0.40
C PHE A 904 -11.59 32.40 -0.02
N SER A 905 -11.84 31.09 -0.03
CA SER A 905 -10.85 30.05 0.25
C SER A 905 -10.35 29.31 -1.00
N LEU A 906 -10.91 29.62 -2.17
CA LEU A 906 -10.68 28.89 -3.41
C LEU A 906 -9.24 29.09 -3.91
N LYS A 907 -8.55 27.98 -4.18
CA LYS A 907 -7.19 27.94 -4.75
C LYS A 907 -7.20 27.50 -6.21
N THR A 908 -8.09 26.57 -6.56
CA THR A 908 -8.16 25.97 -7.91
C THR A 908 -9.58 26.06 -8.44
N LEU A 909 -9.74 26.69 -9.60
CA LEU A 909 -10.97 26.71 -10.39
C LEU A 909 -10.70 26.08 -11.76
N VAL A 910 -11.43 25.01 -12.09
CA VAL A 910 -11.42 24.39 -13.42
C VAL A 910 -12.83 24.45 -14.01
N VAL A 911 -12.99 25.14 -15.13
CA VAL A 911 -14.24 25.21 -15.90
C VAL A 911 -13.96 24.69 -17.32
N SER A 912 -14.62 23.61 -17.72
CA SER A 912 -14.42 22.97 -19.02
C SER A 912 -15.74 22.60 -19.69
N GLY A 913 -15.90 22.85 -20.99
CA GLY A 913 -17.09 22.45 -21.75
C GLY A 913 -18.39 23.13 -21.31
N CYS A 914 -18.31 24.36 -20.80
CA CYS A 914 -19.45 25.18 -20.44
C CYS A 914 -19.70 26.22 -21.54
N TRP A 915 -20.50 25.86 -22.53
CA TRP A 915 -20.64 26.63 -23.76
C TRP A 915 -21.41 27.94 -23.57
N LYS A 916 -22.54 27.90 -22.83
CA LYS A 916 -23.43 29.05 -22.58
C LYS A 916 -23.03 29.96 -21.40
N LEU A 917 -21.86 29.70 -20.78
CA LEU A 917 -21.41 30.45 -19.60
C LEU A 917 -20.85 31.82 -20.02
N GLN A 918 -21.65 32.88 -19.89
CA GLN A 918 -21.34 34.20 -20.45
C GLN A 918 -20.27 35.01 -19.69
N ALA A 919 -20.21 34.90 -18.36
CA ALA A 919 -19.33 35.72 -17.51
C ALA A 919 -18.92 35.03 -16.21
N LEU A 920 -17.76 35.42 -15.66
CA LEU A 920 -17.26 34.96 -14.36
C LEU A 920 -16.92 36.14 -13.44
N SER A 921 -17.43 36.12 -12.20
CA SER A 921 -17.12 37.09 -11.13
C SER A 921 -15.91 36.62 -10.34
N LEU A 922 -14.70 36.95 -10.79
CA LEU A 922 -13.46 36.40 -10.21
C LEU A 922 -12.78 37.32 -9.18
N GLY A 923 -13.03 38.63 -9.19
CA GLY A 923 -12.30 39.61 -8.35
C GLY A 923 -12.33 39.35 -6.84
N LEU A 924 -13.36 38.65 -6.34
CA LEU A 924 -13.51 38.29 -4.93
C LEU A 924 -12.76 37.00 -4.52
N PHE A 925 -12.21 36.24 -5.48
CA PHE A 925 -11.52 34.96 -5.21
C PHE A 925 -10.06 35.21 -4.82
N THR A 926 -9.84 35.93 -3.72
CA THR A 926 -8.54 36.50 -3.32
C THR A 926 -7.42 35.48 -3.08
N LYS A 927 -7.71 34.18 -2.96
CA LYS A 927 -6.71 33.10 -2.79
C LYS A 927 -6.51 32.23 -4.03
N LEU A 928 -7.11 32.56 -5.17
CA LEU A 928 -7.04 31.75 -6.38
C LEU A 928 -5.61 31.68 -6.91
N GLN A 929 -5.07 30.47 -7.03
CA GLN A 929 -3.71 30.16 -7.48
C GLN A 929 -3.70 29.53 -8.88
N LYS A 930 -4.69 28.70 -9.21
CA LYS A 930 -4.88 28.11 -10.54
C LYS A 930 -6.27 28.42 -11.10
N LEU A 931 -6.30 28.93 -12.34
CA LEU A 931 -7.50 29.10 -13.15
C LEU A 931 -7.31 28.36 -14.48
N GLU A 932 -8.20 27.41 -14.76
CA GLU A 932 -8.21 26.63 -16.00
C GLU A 932 -9.59 26.75 -16.66
N LEU A 933 -9.62 27.33 -17.86
CA LEU A 933 -10.81 27.55 -18.67
C LEU A 933 -10.65 26.80 -19.99
N SER A 934 -11.59 25.93 -20.33
CA SER A 934 -11.51 25.07 -21.52
C SER A 934 -12.84 24.98 -22.26
N ASN A 935 -12.83 25.17 -23.59
CA ASN A 935 -14.01 25.05 -24.45
C ASN A 935 -15.22 25.84 -23.91
N CYS A 936 -15.04 27.11 -23.53
CA CYS A 936 -16.13 28.01 -23.11
C CYS A 936 -16.38 29.03 -24.23
N ALA A 937 -17.47 28.85 -24.98
CA ALA A 937 -17.69 29.56 -26.23
C ALA A 937 -18.22 30.99 -26.02
N ASP A 938 -19.31 31.13 -25.26
CA ASP A 938 -19.99 32.41 -25.03
C ASP A 938 -19.31 33.26 -23.95
N LEU A 939 -18.37 32.67 -23.20
CA LEU A 939 -17.59 33.35 -22.17
C LEU A 939 -16.76 34.47 -22.79
N SER A 940 -17.14 35.71 -22.47
CA SER A 940 -16.66 36.91 -23.15
C SER A 940 -15.99 37.92 -22.22
N GLN A 941 -16.26 37.85 -20.91
CA GLN A 941 -15.77 38.83 -19.95
C GLN A 941 -15.60 38.25 -18.53
N PHE A 942 -14.61 38.76 -17.81
CA PHE A 942 -14.53 38.68 -16.36
C PHE A 942 -15.20 39.94 -15.78
N SER A 943 -16.32 39.78 -15.07
CA SER A 943 -17.00 40.94 -14.47
C SER A 943 -16.19 41.46 -13.28
N GLU A 944 -16.16 42.78 -13.11
CA GLU A 944 -15.41 43.53 -12.07
C GLU A 944 -13.91 43.77 -12.39
N CYS A 945 -13.54 43.73 -13.68
CA CYS A 945 -12.37 44.40 -14.27
C CYS A 945 -10.98 44.06 -13.68
N SER A 946 -10.81 42.88 -13.09
CA SER A 946 -9.49 42.32 -12.75
C SER A 946 -9.55 40.81 -12.52
N LEU A 947 -8.47 40.10 -12.83
CA LEU A 947 -8.23 38.73 -12.37
C LEU A 947 -7.52 38.73 -11.00
N PRO A 948 -7.67 37.68 -10.16
CA PRO A 948 -7.06 37.64 -8.82
C PRO A 948 -5.55 37.81 -8.81
N LEU A 949 -5.04 38.79 -8.06
CA LEU A 949 -3.60 39.13 -7.98
C LEU A 949 -2.69 38.01 -7.47
N ASN A 950 -3.24 36.99 -6.80
CA ASN A 950 -2.51 35.83 -6.28
C ASN A 950 -2.42 34.64 -7.27
N LEU A 951 -2.91 34.82 -8.50
CA LEU A 951 -2.91 33.78 -9.52
C LEU A 951 -1.48 33.41 -9.93
N GLN A 952 -1.18 32.11 -9.92
CA GLN A 952 0.12 31.52 -10.27
C GLN A 952 0.09 30.85 -11.65
N SER A 953 -1.05 30.25 -11.99
CA SER A 953 -1.27 29.50 -13.22
C SER A 953 -2.59 29.91 -13.88
N LEU A 954 -2.51 30.36 -15.12
CA LEU A 954 -3.65 30.64 -15.99
C LEU A 954 -3.58 29.72 -17.22
N ILE A 955 -4.67 29.02 -17.52
CA ILE A 955 -4.78 28.15 -18.71
C ILE A 955 -6.10 28.47 -19.41
N ILE A 956 -6.05 28.83 -20.69
CA ILE A 956 -7.22 29.14 -21.51
C ILE A 956 -7.14 28.34 -22.82
N THR A 957 -8.10 27.44 -23.03
CA THR A 957 -8.12 26.51 -24.17
C THR A 957 -9.44 26.60 -24.92
N ASN A 958 -9.43 26.82 -26.24
CA ASN A 958 -10.62 26.84 -27.10
C ASN A 958 -11.77 27.77 -26.63
N CYS A 959 -11.44 28.87 -25.94
CA CYS A 959 -12.42 29.90 -25.58
C CYS A 959 -12.45 30.95 -26.71
N ASN A 960 -13.55 31.06 -27.44
CA ASN A 960 -13.60 31.88 -28.67
C ASN A 960 -13.67 33.38 -28.37
N ASN A 961 -14.51 33.77 -27.40
CA ASN A 961 -14.81 35.17 -27.10
C ASN A 961 -13.90 35.77 -26.00
N LEU A 962 -13.27 34.95 -25.14
CA LEU A 962 -12.18 35.42 -24.27
C LEU A 962 -10.96 35.75 -25.12
N THR A 963 -10.52 37.01 -25.09
CA THR A 963 -9.22 37.45 -25.61
C THR A 963 -8.47 38.21 -24.52
N PRO A 964 -7.17 37.96 -24.29
CA PRO A 964 -6.41 38.68 -23.28
C PRO A 964 -6.37 40.19 -23.58
N GLN A 965 -6.74 41.00 -22.59
CA GLN A 965 -6.85 42.46 -22.68
C GLN A 965 -6.14 43.11 -21.48
N LYS A 966 -5.72 44.38 -21.59
CA LYS A 966 -5.06 45.10 -20.48
C LYS A 966 -5.91 45.12 -19.21
N ASP A 967 -7.23 45.26 -19.37
CA ASP A 967 -8.28 45.26 -18.34
C ASP A 967 -8.38 43.95 -17.53
N TRP A 968 -7.60 42.91 -17.87
CA TRP A 968 -7.47 41.70 -17.03
C TRP A 968 -6.52 41.92 -15.84
N GLY A 969 -5.72 42.99 -15.83
CA GLY A 969 -4.75 43.29 -14.77
C GLY A 969 -3.53 42.36 -14.72
N LEU A 970 -3.31 41.54 -15.77
CA LEU A 970 -2.25 40.52 -15.80
C LEU A 970 -0.86 41.09 -15.48
N HIS A 971 -0.53 42.30 -15.94
CA HIS A 971 0.77 42.94 -15.70
C HIS A 971 1.00 43.35 -14.24
N GLU A 972 -0.04 43.48 -13.42
CA GLU A 972 0.08 43.79 -11.98
C GLU A 972 0.31 42.53 -11.11
N MET A 973 0.15 41.32 -11.68
CA MET A 973 0.26 40.07 -10.95
C MET A 973 1.69 39.76 -10.53
N LYS A 974 1.91 39.66 -9.22
CA LYS A 974 3.23 39.42 -8.61
C LYS A 974 3.61 37.94 -8.50
N TYR A 975 2.71 37.04 -8.89
CA TYR A 975 2.83 35.60 -8.65
C TYR A 975 2.59 34.73 -9.89
N LEU A 976 2.17 35.32 -11.02
CA LEU A 976 1.85 34.58 -12.25
C LEU A 976 3.14 34.07 -12.89
N THR A 977 3.34 32.75 -12.85
CA THR A 977 4.54 32.09 -13.40
C THR A 977 4.24 31.29 -14.66
N HIS A 978 3.01 30.75 -14.80
CA HIS A 978 2.61 29.98 -15.99
C HIS A 978 1.34 30.53 -16.65
N PHE A 979 1.41 30.76 -17.97
CA PHE A 979 0.26 31.11 -18.81
C PHE A 979 0.23 30.22 -20.06
N GLU A 980 -0.85 29.47 -20.26
CA GLU A 980 -1.15 28.75 -21.51
C GLU A 980 -2.38 29.35 -22.21
N ILE A 981 -2.26 29.58 -23.52
CA ILE A 981 -3.34 29.98 -24.42
C ILE A 981 -3.37 29.07 -25.65
N THR A 982 -4.35 28.15 -25.71
CA THR A 982 -4.40 27.03 -26.66
C THR A 982 -5.72 27.00 -27.44
N GLY A 983 -5.75 27.64 -28.60
CA GLY A 983 -6.93 27.70 -29.47
C GLY A 983 -8.05 28.59 -28.93
N GLY A 984 -9.09 28.77 -29.75
CA GLY A 984 -10.05 29.87 -29.55
C GLY A 984 -9.40 31.21 -29.89
N CYS A 985 -9.82 32.29 -29.23
CA CYS A 985 -9.23 33.63 -29.38
C CYS A 985 -9.10 34.10 -30.84
N SER A 986 -10.11 33.84 -31.68
CA SER A 986 -10.03 33.98 -33.15
C SER A 986 -9.75 35.41 -33.64
N MET A 987 -9.96 36.42 -32.81
CA MET A 987 -9.67 37.83 -33.09
C MET A 987 -8.18 38.21 -32.89
N VAL A 988 -7.37 37.34 -32.28
CA VAL A 988 -5.97 37.65 -31.93
C VAL A 988 -5.07 37.54 -33.17
N VAL A 989 -4.70 38.70 -33.73
CA VAL A 989 -3.81 38.82 -34.91
C VAL A 989 -2.35 39.10 -34.50
N LEU A 990 -2.15 39.76 -33.36
CA LEU A 990 -0.86 40.04 -32.73
C LEU A 990 -0.96 39.75 -31.23
N PHE A 991 0.07 39.11 -30.65
CA PHE A 991 0.11 38.80 -29.21
C PHE A 991 1.56 38.56 -28.74
N PRO A 992 1.93 38.90 -27.49
CA PRO A 992 1.24 39.80 -26.57
C PRO A 992 1.53 41.28 -26.89
N GLU A 993 0.62 42.16 -26.51
CA GLU A 993 0.83 43.60 -26.60
C GLU A 993 1.84 44.10 -25.55
N GLU A 994 2.36 45.33 -25.74
CA GLU A 994 3.18 46.00 -24.73
C GLU A 994 2.39 46.15 -23.42
N GLU A 995 2.99 45.81 -22.27
CA GLU A 995 2.37 45.83 -20.93
C GLU A 995 1.17 44.88 -20.73
N LEU A 996 0.99 43.86 -21.59
CA LEU A 996 -0.10 42.88 -21.42
C LEU A 996 0.21 41.78 -20.40
N LEU A 997 1.49 41.39 -20.23
CA LEU A 997 1.91 40.25 -19.41
C LEU A 997 2.91 40.68 -18.31
N PRO A 998 2.90 40.06 -17.13
CA PRO A 998 3.78 40.41 -16.02
C PRO A 998 5.19 39.87 -16.24
N ASN A 999 6.19 40.61 -15.75
CA ASN A 999 7.61 40.20 -15.84
C ASN A 999 7.96 38.98 -14.97
N THR A 1000 7.06 38.51 -14.11
CA THR A 1000 7.19 37.30 -13.28
C THR A 1000 6.98 35.98 -14.05
N LEU A 1001 6.46 36.05 -15.27
CA LEU A 1001 6.07 34.88 -16.05
C LEU A 1001 7.30 34.07 -16.46
N THR A 1002 7.44 32.84 -15.96
CA THR A 1002 8.56 31.93 -16.28
C THR A 1002 8.26 30.96 -17.42
N SER A 1003 6.97 30.68 -17.66
CA SER A 1003 6.50 29.76 -18.68
C SER A 1003 5.30 30.32 -19.46
N LEU A 1004 5.46 30.46 -20.77
CA LEU A 1004 4.40 30.88 -21.69
C LEU A 1004 4.21 29.82 -22.78
N ARG A 1005 2.96 29.38 -22.99
CA ARG A 1005 2.58 28.51 -24.09
C ARG A 1005 1.51 29.17 -24.96
N ILE A 1006 1.75 29.20 -26.26
CA ILE A 1006 0.83 29.72 -27.29
C ILE A 1006 0.58 28.58 -28.27
N SER A 1007 -0.66 28.14 -28.42
CA SER A 1007 -1.00 27.04 -29.33
C SER A 1007 -2.25 27.31 -30.15
N ARG A 1008 -2.30 26.77 -31.38
CA ARG A 1008 -3.49 26.72 -32.25
C ARG A 1008 -4.17 28.07 -32.53
N LEU A 1009 -3.47 29.20 -32.40
CA LEU A 1009 -4.02 30.53 -32.67
C LEU A 1009 -4.06 30.81 -34.18
N GLN A 1010 -5.17 30.41 -34.82
CA GLN A 1010 -5.32 30.36 -36.27
C GLN A 1010 -5.24 31.71 -37.02
N ASN A 1011 -5.33 32.84 -36.31
CA ASN A 1011 -5.20 34.18 -36.90
C ASN A 1011 -3.96 34.95 -36.42
N LEU A 1012 -3.13 34.37 -35.53
CA LEU A 1012 -1.90 35.00 -35.07
C LEU A 1012 -0.91 35.10 -36.24
N THR A 1013 -0.55 36.33 -36.61
CA THR A 1013 0.39 36.62 -37.72
C THR A 1013 1.75 37.12 -37.26
N PHE A 1014 1.80 37.79 -36.11
CA PHE A 1014 3.00 38.38 -35.53
C PHE A 1014 3.05 38.18 -34.01
N LEU A 1015 4.24 37.89 -33.48
CA LEU A 1015 4.50 38.03 -32.05
C LEU A 1015 4.79 39.49 -31.72
N GLY A 1016 4.08 40.03 -30.72
CA GLY A 1016 4.19 41.41 -30.29
C GLY A 1016 5.42 41.67 -29.42
N LYS A 1017 5.77 42.95 -29.25
CA LYS A 1017 6.91 43.38 -28.42
C LYS A 1017 6.77 43.03 -26.93
N GLY A 1018 5.55 42.73 -26.45
CA GLY A 1018 5.32 42.42 -25.03
C GLY A 1018 6.21 41.30 -24.48
N LEU A 1019 6.68 40.37 -25.33
CA LEU A 1019 7.64 39.32 -24.95
C LEU A 1019 8.98 39.87 -24.44
N GLN A 1020 9.44 41.01 -24.97
CA GLN A 1020 10.79 41.53 -24.69
C GLN A 1020 10.95 42.03 -23.25
N HIS A 1021 9.85 42.40 -22.59
CA HIS A 1021 9.82 42.86 -21.20
C HIS A 1021 9.69 41.73 -20.16
N LEU A 1022 9.57 40.47 -20.61
CA LEU A 1022 9.39 39.31 -19.73
C LEU A 1022 10.74 38.79 -19.23
N THR A 1023 11.36 39.56 -18.34
CA THR A 1023 12.73 39.33 -17.84
C THR A 1023 12.93 38.05 -17.01
N SER A 1024 11.85 37.35 -16.64
CA SER A 1024 11.90 36.05 -15.95
C SER A 1024 11.48 34.87 -16.83
N LEU A 1025 11.17 35.10 -18.12
CA LEU A 1025 10.66 34.05 -19.00
C LEU A 1025 11.76 33.07 -19.35
N GLU A 1026 11.67 31.84 -18.85
CA GLU A 1026 12.59 30.73 -19.12
C GLU A 1026 12.14 29.87 -20.31
N LYS A 1027 10.83 29.64 -20.44
CA LYS A 1027 10.23 28.62 -21.32
C LYS A 1027 9.14 29.21 -22.20
N LEU A 1028 9.32 29.15 -23.52
CA LEU A 1028 8.35 29.58 -24.52
C LEU A 1028 8.04 28.42 -25.48
N GLU A 1029 6.79 27.95 -25.50
CA GLU A 1029 6.31 26.97 -26.48
C GLU A 1029 5.28 27.61 -27.42
N ILE A 1030 5.49 27.46 -28.72
CA ILE A 1030 4.63 27.96 -29.80
C ILE A 1030 4.27 26.77 -30.70
N SER A 1031 2.99 26.39 -30.79
CA SER A 1031 2.58 25.21 -31.58
C SER A 1031 1.33 25.41 -32.44
N CYS A 1032 1.30 24.79 -33.63
CA CYS A 1032 0.17 24.81 -34.58
C CYS A 1032 -0.38 26.22 -34.92
N CYS A 1033 0.47 27.24 -34.96
CA CYS A 1033 0.10 28.62 -35.29
C CYS A 1033 0.45 28.92 -36.76
N GLU A 1034 -0.37 28.42 -37.69
CA GLU A 1034 -0.03 28.33 -39.12
C GLU A 1034 0.20 29.68 -39.82
N LYS A 1035 -0.43 30.77 -39.37
CA LYS A 1035 -0.28 32.10 -39.99
C LYS A 1035 0.86 32.94 -39.43
N LEU A 1036 1.59 32.45 -38.42
CA LEU A 1036 2.63 33.22 -37.73
C LEU A 1036 3.89 33.32 -38.61
N LYS A 1037 4.18 34.54 -39.10
CA LYS A 1037 5.10 34.75 -40.23
C LYS A 1037 6.57 34.96 -39.86
N ALA A 1038 6.88 35.41 -38.64
CA ALA A 1038 8.23 35.76 -38.23
C ALA A 1038 8.38 35.90 -36.71
N MET A 1039 9.61 35.79 -36.22
CA MET A 1039 9.98 36.17 -34.85
C MET A 1039 10.04 37.70 -34.68
N PRO A 1040 9.81 38.24 -33.46
CA PRO A 1040 9.82 39.69 -33.21
C PRO A 1040 11.06 40.39 -33.77
N ALA A 1041 10.89 41.59 -34.33
CA ALA A 1041 11.99 42.34 -34.94
C ALA A 1041 13.12 42.67 -33.94
N TYR A 1042 12.79 42.78 -32.66
CA TYR A 1042 13.68 43.17 -31.57
C TYR A 1042 14.24 41.97 -30.76
N GLY A 1043 13.97 40.74 -31.19
CA GLY A 1043 14.42 39.51 -30.51
C GLY A 1043 13.48 38.99 -29.41
N LEU A 1044 13.91 37.92 -28.73
CA LEU A 1044 13.29 37.36 -27.53
C LEU A 1044 14.09 37.75 -26.26
N PRO A 1045 13.48 37.73 -25.06
CA PRO A 1045 14.19 38.05 -23.82
C PRO A 1045 15.39 37.13 -23.57
N THR A 1046 16.42 37.65 -22.89
CA THR A 1046 17.69 36.96 -22.62
C THR A 1046 17.62 35.94 -21.48
N SER A 1047 16.52 35.92 -20.72
CA SER A 1047 16.23 34.91 -19.69
C SER A 1047 15.82 33.55 -20.27
N LEU A 1048 15.50 33.51 -21.57
CA LEU A 1048 14.84 32.37 -22.19
C LEU A 1048 15.84 31.22 -22.42
N SER A 1049 15.71 30.16 -21.63
CA SER A 1049 16.57 28.96 -21.68
C SER A 1049 16.02 27.87 -22.59
N SER A 1050 14.73 27.91 -22.92
CA SER A 1050 14.05 26.94 -23.77
C SER A 1050 13.00 27.57 -24.69
N LEU A 1051 13.15 27.34 -25.99
CA LEU A 1051 12.19 27.71 -27.03
C LEU A 1051 11.76 26.45 -27.81
N ARG A 1052 10.46 26.22 -27.92
CA ARG A 1052 9.90 25.10 -28.68
C ARG A 1052 8.91 25.60 -29.72
N ILE A 1053 9.18 25.30 -30.99
CA ILE A 1053 8.30 25.58 -32.13
C ILE A 1053 7.86 24.24 -32.72
N GLN A 1054 6.56 24.00 -32.87
CA GLN A 1054 6.02 22.76 -33.44
C GLN A 1054 4.87 23.04 -34.42
N ASN A 1055 4.91 22.46 -35.62
CA ASN A 1055 3.83 22.54 -36.62
C ASN A 1055 3.45 24.00 -37.00
N CYS A 1056 4.42 24.92 -36.94
CA CYS A 1056 4.26 26.31 -37.36
C CYS A 1056 5.10 26.54 -38.64
N SER A 1057 4.66 26.05 -39.79
CA SER A 1057 5.45 25.93 -41.03
C SER A 1057 6.30 27.16 -41.37
N TRP A 1058 5.67 28.32 -41.58
CA TRP A 1058 6.35 29.57 -41.94
C TRP A 1058 7.36 30.05 -40.90
N LEU A 1059 7.10 29.82 -39.61
CA LEU A 1059 8.00 30.21 -38.53
C LEU A 1059 9.16 29.23 -38.40
N ALA A 1060 8.89 27.92 -38.50
CA ALA A 1060 9.87 26.85 -38.39
C ALA A 1060 10.98 27.03 -39.44
N ASP A 1061 10.62 27.25 -40.70
CA ASP A 1061 11.59 27.44 -41.80
C ASP A 1061 12.46 28.69 -41.60
N ARG A 1062 11.88 29.78 -41.08
CA ARG A 1062 12.61 31.00 -40.74
C ARG A 1062 13.49 30.86 -39.50
N CYS A 1063 13.21 29.89 -38.64
CA CYS A 1063 13.96 29.60 -37.43
C CYS A 1063 14.94 28.42 -37.59
N GLN A 1064 15.07 27.80 -38.77
CA GLN A 1064 16.07 26.73 -38.99
C GLN A 1064 17.50 27.22 -38.74
N LYS A 1065 18.34 26.39 -38.10
CA LYS A 1065 19.74 26.75 -37.83
C LYS A 1065 20.54 27.00 -39.11
N VAL A 1066 21.43 28.00 -39.09
CA VAL A 1066 22.24 28.51 -40.21
C VAL A 1066 21.47 29.13 -41.39
N ARG A 1067 20.30 28.59 -41.77
CA ARG A 1067 19.54 29.00 -42.98
C ARG A 1067 18.37 29.94 -42.70
N GLY A 1068 17.84 29.91 -41.48
CA GLY A 1068 16.68 30.68 -41.08
C GLY A 1068 16.98 32.17 -40.91
N VAL A 1069 16.20 33.04 -41.58
CA VAL A 1069 16.34 34.51 -41.52
C VAL A 1069 16.07 35.07 -40.11
N ASP A 1070 15.31 34.35 -39.28
CA ASP A 1070 15.06 34.70 -37.88
C ASP A 1070 15.97 33.97 -36.88
N TRP A 1071 16.86 33.05 -37.31
CA TRP A 1071 17.79 32.35 -36.40
C TRP A 1071 18.62 33.30 -35.51
N PRO A 1072 19.18 34.43 -36.00
CA PRO A 1072 19.94 35.36 -35.16
C PRO A 1072 19.13 36.04 -34.03
N LYS A 1073 17.79 35.93 -34.03
CA LYS A 1073 16.90 36.46 -32.98
C LYS A 1073 16.66 35.48 -31.84
N ILE A 1074 17.09 34.23 -32.02
CA ILE A 1074 16.84 33.09 -31.12
C ILE A 1074 18.11 32.28 -30.79
N SER A 1075 19.24 32.58 -31.45
CA SER A 1075 20.50 31.85 -31.29
C SER A 1075 21.18 32.03 -29.92
N HIS A 1076 20.66 32.90 -29.05
CA HIS A 1076 21.10 33.05 -27.65
C HIS A 1076 20.39 32.09 -26.68
N ILE A 1077 19.42 31.31 -27.16
CA ILE A 1077 18.60 30.41 -26.33
C ILE A 1077 19.23 29.02 -26.31
N ALA A 1078 19.56 28.53 -25.12
CA ALA A 1078 20.32 27.28 -24.96
C ALA A 1078 19.62 26.02 -25.52
N ASN A 1079 18.29 25.96 -25.45
CA ASN A 1079 17.51 24.81 -25.93
C ASN A 1079 16.46 25.24 -26.96
N VAL A 1080 16.82 25.24 -28.25
CA VAL A 1080 15.86 25.47 -29.34
C VAL A 1080 15.41 24.13 -29.93
N TYR A 1081 14.09 23.89 -29.92
CA TYR A 1081 13.44 22.73 -30.53
C TYR A 1081 12.53 23.18 -31.68
N ILE A 1082 12.69 22.62 -32.87
CA ILE A 1082 11.85 22.91 -34.05
C ILE A 1082 11.30 21.59 -34.60
N ASN A 1083 9.98 21.41 -34.58
CA ASN A 1083 9.29 20.18 -35.00
C ASN A 1083 9.88 18.90 -34.36
N ASN A 1084 10.23 18.99 -33.07
CA ASN A 1084 10.92 17.98 -32.25
C ASN A 1084 12.39 17.67 -32.61
N ILE A 1085 12.98 18.39 -33.56
CA ILE A 1085 14.44 18.39 -33.80
C ILE A 1085 15.07 19.40 -32.84
N MET A 1086 16.12 18.99 -32.11
CA MET A 1086 16.90 19.87 -31.22
C MET A 1086 18.05 20.49 -32.02
N GLU A 1087 18.10 21.82 -32.08
CA GLU A 1087 19.05 22.59 -32.89
C GLU A 1087 20.39 22.83 -32.17
N LEU A 1088 21.05 21.73 -31.78
CA LEU A 1088 22.31 21.69 -31.00
C LEU A 1088 23.44 22.54 -31.59
N GLU A 1089 24.27 23.11 -30.72
CA GLU A 1089 25.53 23.76 -31.13
C GLU A 1089 26.60 22.76 -31.58
N ARG A 1090 27.52 23.24 -32.42
CA ARG A 1090 28.69 22.56 -32.96
C ARG A 1090 29.77 23.60 -33.25
#